data_AF-A0A537KVJ3-F1
#
_entry.id   AF-A0A537KVJ3-F1
#
_cell.length_a   1.000
_cell.length_b   1.000
_cell.length_c   1.000
_cell.angle_alpha   90.00
_cell.angle_beta   90.00
_cell.angle_gamma   90.00
#
_symmetry.space_group_name_H-M   'P 1'
#
loop_
_entity.id
_entity.type
_entity.pdbx_description
1 polymer ?
#
loop_
_entity_poly.entity_id
_entity_poly.type
_entity_poly.pdbx_seq_one_letter_code
_entity_poly.pdbx_strand_id
1 'polypeptide(L)'
;MFHPYPVTPYHGDYFYHYDLAQEALRTVASDPTTTPLPPTFRIKATGAAAGLMIGPPTVTDGTWQAVIEVVGLDTLVPEAGLPLAGRPAPPWGREGWFHAFRLLAGYVSDPQVGRQAVEIYHHLTGGIIATAQERVSLGRRLVSLLRSGCDRLVLGYIVRHEALITDFTNGIENVGYDAQTGLSSAIFLRTAKLKDFPWNGVLRLGISGARIAAWNPLAGFTDAFGRLLWNAVGDPALLPAPYRSGWVANRVTWTIHAVDRVPAGALIPSPDGRMRPVSAGAHAAVKVTYTLRPSLFHDDSTMTVADAIYPYIMAFEAAGGLDGGSDRAVAAATAPVREALAGIRVTGIDRITKQLWGVELAWQAPIVEVYLRQAPHDPEQAAALAPAWSAVPWTLLVLMEEAARQGIGAISQSDAASRGIAWLDVVRDRRTSERLLRMVDAYAAQGYRPEGLRAFVTPSEARDRWSALRTFYLKHQHWLVTNGPYQLASWSDNSVTLTVFRDLSYPLTVGTYDRYAIPHHGYVTKVERRSGRLEVTADVERVARFARSFEIVREPLGKPPSPEQALSAGHDGKPQCQYIVVSADGRVIAAGRVEYANGGTFTLQIPDGIARSSIILAIVVAENETMPEVTTVALPQS
;
A
#
# COMPACT_ATOMS: atom_id res chain seq x y z
N MET A 1 -14.76 11.57 -15.38
CA MET A 1 -16.07 11.55 -14.68
C MET A 1 -16.21 12.86 -13.91
N PHE A 2 -17.30 13.60 -14.13
CA PHE A 2 -17.61 14.77 -13.30
C PHE A 2 -18.02 14.28 -11.90
N HIS A 3 -17.28 14.72 -10.88
CA HIS A 3 -17.43 14.27 -9.50
C HIS A 3 -16.80 15.32 -8.58
N PRO A 4 -17.56 16.34 -8.14
CA PRO A 4 -17.04 17.52 -7.46
C PRO A 4 -16.68 17.27 -5.98
N TYR A 5 -16.02 16.13 -5.72
CA TYR A 5 -15.62 15.67 -4.40
C TYR A 5 -14.28 14.89 -4.49
N PRO A 6 -13.31 15.12 -3.59
CA PRO A 6 -11.97 14.52 -3.71
C PRO A 6 -11.93 13.00 -3.45
N VAL A 7 -12.85 12.48 -2.62
CA VAL A 7 -12.96 11.04 -2.36
C VAL A 7 -13.79 10.39 -3.46
N THR A 8 -13.17 9.55 -4.26
CA THR A 8 -13.78 8.84 -5.41
C THR A 8 -14.20 7.41 -5.04
N PRO A 9 -15.10 6.77 -5.80
CA PRO A 9 -15.50 5.37 -5.59
C PRO A 9 -14.35 4.34 -5.62
N TYR A 10 -13.14 4.71 -6.05
CA TYR A 10 -11.96 3.84 -6.05
C TYR A 10 -11.12 3.93 -4.77
N HIS A 11 -11.60 4.69 -3.76
CA HIS A 11 -11.05 4.64 -2.40
C HIS A 11 -11.94 3.79 -1.50
N GLY A 12 -11.34 3.00 -0.61
CA GLY A 12 -12.11 2.16 0.33
C GLY A 12 -12.89 2.96 1.37
N ASP A 13 -12.50 4.21 1.64
CA ASP A 13 -13.22 5.12 2.52
C ASP A 13 -14.35 5.91 1.84
N TYR A 14 -14.57 5.75 0.53
CA TYR A 14 -15.65 6.44 -0.20
C TYR A 14 -17.03 6.22 0.41
N PHE A 15 -17.31 5.00 0.87
CA PHE A 15 -18.56 4.66 1.54
C PHE A 15 -18.90 5.65 2.68
N TYR A 16 -17.89 6.04 3.47
CA TYR A 16 -18.05 6.96 4.59
C TYR A 16 -18.24 8.42 4.19
N HIS A 17 -18.07 8.75 2.90
CA HIS A 17 -18.25 10.08 2.33
C HIS A 17 -19.40 10.15 1.33
N TYR A 18 -20.14 9.06 1.13
CA TYR A 18 -21.12 8.93 0.06
C TYR A 18 -22.15 10.06 0.02
N ASP A 19 -22.81 10.35 1.14
CA ASP A 19 -23.79 11.42 1.26
C ASP A 19 -23.20 12.81 0.99
N LEU A 20 -21.96 13.08 1.42
CA LEU A 20 -21.26 14.34 1.16
C LEU A 20 -20.90 14.48 -0.33
N ALA A 21 -20.52 13.38 -0.99
CA ALA A 21 -20.25 13.37 -2.42
C ALA A 21 -21.54 13.55 -3.25
N GLN A 22 -22.64 12.89 -2.84
CA GLN A 22 -23.96 13.10 -3.46
C GLN A 22 -24.46 14.54 -3.26
N GLU A 23 -24.25 15.11 -2.07
CA GLU A 23 -24.60 16.51 -1.81
C GLU A 23 -23.81 17.48 -2.67
N ALA A 24 -22.51 17.25 -2.85
CA ALA A 24 -21.68 18.04 -3.74
C ALA A 24 -22.18 17.99 -5.19
N LEU A 25 -22.57 16.81 -5.67
CA LEU A 25 -23.16 16.65 -7.00
C LEU A 25 -24.49 17.40 -7.12
N ARG A 26 -25.39 17.25 -6.14
CA ARG A 26 -26.69 17.94 -6.12
C ARG A 26 -26.54 19.46 -6.08
N THR A 27 -25.60 19.97 -5.28
CA THR A 27 -25.33 21.41 -5.16
C THR A 27 -24.94 22.01 -6.52
N VAL A 28 -24.07 21.33 -7.27
CA VAL A 28 -23.68 21.81 -8.61
C VAL A 28 -24.82 21.66 -9.61
N ALA A 29 -25.61 20.58 -9.52
CA ALA A 29 -26.73 20.34 -10.43
C ALA A 29 -27.94 21.28 -10.18
N SER A 30 -28.13 21.73 -8.94
CA SER A 30 -29.25 22.58 -8.54
C SER A 30 -28.99 24.08 -8.70
N ASP A 31 -27.74 24.49 -8.96
CA ASP A 31 -27.39 25.88 -9.20
C ASP A 31 -28.00 26.36 -10.54
N PRO A 32 -29.06 27.18 -10.52
CA PRO A 32 -29.74 27.64 -11.73
C PRO A 32 -28.95 28.77 -12.43
N THR A 33 -27.88 29.27 -11.81
CA THR A 33 -27.04 30.35 -12.32
C THR A 33 -25.78 29.81 -13.00
N THR A 34 -25.97 29.04 -14.08
CA THR A 34 -24.88 28.85 -15.06
C THR A 34 -24.66 30.16 -15.81
N THR A 35 -24.04 31.14 -15.16
CA THR A 35 -23.59 32.36 -15.83
C THR A 35 -22.54 31.92 -16.86
N PRO A 36 -22.78 32.11 -18.16
CA PRO A 36 -21.80 31.75 -19.17
C PRO A 36 -20.51 32.50 -18.84
N LEU A 37 -19.39 31.78 -18.77
CA LEU A 37 -18.09 32.41 -18.59
C LEU A 37 -17.93 33.49 -19.68
N PRO A 38 -17.43 34.70 -19.34
CA PRO A 38 -17.30 35.76 -20.33
C PRO A 38 -16.39 35.28 -21.48
N PRO A 39 -16.60 35.74 -22.73
CA PRO A 39 -15.79 35.32 -23.88
C PRO A 39 -14.30 35.60 -23.73
N THR A 40 -13.92 36.48 -22.80
CA THR A 40 -12.55 36.84 -22.42
C THR A 40 -11.97 35.94 -21.33
N PHE A 41 -12.75 35.05 -20.73
CA PHE A 41 -12.26 34.09 -19.73
C PHE A 41 -11.30 33.11 -20.40
N ARG A 42 -10.13 32.93 -19.78
CA ARG A 42 -9.05 32.08 -20.26
C ARG A 42 -8.68 31.10 -19.16
N ILE A 43 -8.60 29.83 -19.54
CA ILE A 43 -8.19 28.74 -18.67
C ILE A 43 -6.85 28.23 -19.15
N LYS A 44 -5.89 28.15 -18.22
CA LYS A 44 -4.64 27.45 -18.47
C LYS A 44 -4.84 25.96 -18.26
N ALA A 45 -4.59 25.17 -19.30
CA ALA A 45 -4.64 23.71 -19.25
C ALA A 45 -3.57 23.13 -20.18
N THR A 46 -2.89 22.08 -19.74
CA THR A 46 -1.85 21.38 -20.52
C THR A 46 -2.05 19.88 -20.49
N GLY A 47 -1.49 19.16 -21.46
CA GLY A 47 -1.54 17.69 -21.52
C GLY A 47 -2.97 17.14 -21.43
N ALA A 48 -3.20 16.21 -20.52
CA ALA A 48 -4.51 15.58 -20.32
C ALA A 48 -5.61 16.57 -19.93
N ALA A 49 -5.28 17.64 -19.19
CA ALA A 49 -6.25 18.66 -18.81
C ALA A 49 -6.81 19.40 -20.03
N ALA A 50 -5.95 19.71 -21.02
CA ALA A 50 -6.36 20.40 -22.24
C ALA A 50 -7.34 19.55 -23.07
N GLY A 51 -7.13 18.23 -23.12
CA GLY A 51 -8.00 17.29 -23.84
C GLY A 51 -9.39 17.09 -23.21
N LEU A 52 -9.59 17.48 -21.95
CA LEU A 52 -10.87 17.38 -21.24
C LEU A 52 -11.76 18.62 -21.38
N MET A 53 -11.22 19.70 -21.95
CA MET A 53 -11.94 20.97 -22.06
C MET A 53 -12.93 20.96 -23.22
N ILE A 54 -14.22 21.14 -22.89
CA ILE A 54 -15.29 21.42 -23.85
C ILE A 54 -15.78 22.84 -23.55
N GLY A 55 -15.32 23.85 -24.29
CA GLY A 55 -15.74 25.24 -24.07
C GLY A 55 -14.67 26.30 -24.33
N PRO A 56 -14.36 27.19 -23.37
CA PRO A 56 -13.59 28.42 -23.59
C PRO A 56 -12.18 28.13 -24.12
N PRO A 57 -11.57 29.08 -24.87
CA PRO A 57 -10.24 28.89 -25.44
C PRO A 57 -9.22 28.63 -24.34
N THR A 58 -8.57 27.47 -24.41
CA THR A 58 -7.44 27.11 -23.56
C THR A 58 -6.23 27.91 -23.98
N VAL A 59 -5.48 28.41 -23.00
CA VAL A 59 -4.18 29.06 -23.23
C VAL A 59 -3.08 28.19 -22.62
N THR A 60 -1.98 28.03 -23.34
CA THR A 60 -0.78 27.37 -22.79
C THR A 60 0.11 28.39 -22.07
N ASP A 61 0.17 29.62 -22.58
CA ASP A 61 0.94 30.76 -22.06
C ASP A 61 0.13 32.08 -22.19
N GLY A 62 0.46 33.11 -21.38
CA GLY A 62 -0.21 34.41 -21.37
C GLY A 62 -0.93 34.75 -20.06
N THR A 63 -1.98 35.57 -20.10
CA THR A 63 -2.82 35.88 -18.92
C THR A 63 -4.02 34.94 -18.85
N TRP A 64 -4.22 34.30 -17.70
CA TRP A 64 -5.35 33.39 -17.43
C TRP A 64 -6.03 33.73 -16.11
N GLN A 65 -7.30 33.33 -15.96
CA GLN A 65 -8.07 33.51 -14.73
C GLN A 65 -8.19 32.23 -13.89
N ALA A 66 -8.03 31.06 -14.52
CA ALA A 66 -8.08 29.76 -13.83
C ALA A 66 -7.09 28.76 -14.44
N VAL A 67 -6.71 27.75 -13.66
CA VAL A 67 -5.87 26.64 -14.09
C VAL A 67 -6.64 25.34 -13.89
N ILE A 68 -6.62 24.46 -14.89
CA ILE A 68 -7.09 23.08 -14.75
C ILE A 68 -5.90 22.16 -14.92
N GLU A 69 -5.71 21.29 -13.93
CA GLU A 69 -4.64 20.31 -13.91
C GLU A 69 -5.17 18.90 -13.62
N VAL A 70 -4.46 17.92 -14.16
CA VAL A 70 -4.69 16.50 -13.87
C VAL A 70 -3.52 16.03 -13.01
N VAL A 71 -3.80 15.64 -11.78
CA VAL A 71 -2.80 15.15 -10.83
C VAL A 71 -2.87 13.62 -10.79
N GLY A 72 -1.78 12.96 -11.18
CA GLY A 72 -1.64 11.50 -11.07
C GLY A 72 -1.36 11.04 -9.64
N LEU A 73 -1.81 9.83 -9.28
CA LEU A 73 -1.59 9.27 -7.93
C LEU A 73 -0.10 9.11 -7.59
N ASP A 74 0.74 8.78 -8.58
CA ASP A 74 2.19 8.68 -8.43
C ASP A 74 2.87 10.02 -8.13
N THR A 75 2.26 11.13 -8.55
CA THR A 75 2.70 12.49 -8.18
C THR A 75 2.14 12.92 -6.84
N LEU A 76 0.92 12.47 -6.50
CA LEU A 76 0.24 12.84 -5.27
C LEU A 76 0.88 12.18 -4.03
N VAL A 77 1.25 10.90 -4.18
CA VAL A 77 1.87 10.05 -3.16
C VAL A 77 3.17 9.44 -3.71
N PRO A 78 4.20 10.26 -3.99
CA PRO A 78 5.45 9.78 -4.59
C PRO A 78 6.15 8.74 -3.71
N GLU A 79 5.92 8.79 -2.39
CA GLU A 79 6.47 7.83 -1.43
C GLU A 79 5.93 6.42 -1.67
N ALA A 80 4.73 6.27 -2.23
CA ALA A 80 4.17 4.97 -2.59
C ALA A 80 4.81 4.34 -3.83
N GLY A 81 5.52 5.14 -4.63
CA GLY A 81 6.29 4.68 -5.78
C GLY A 81 7.72 4.26 -5.44
N LEU A 82 8.18 4.45 -4.20
CA LEU A 82 9.53 4.10 -3.79
C LEU A 82 9.60 2.65 -3.29
N PRO A 83 10.55 1.83 -3.80
CA PRO A 83 10.74 0.46 -3.34
C PRO A 83 11.04 0.31 -1.85
N LEU A 84 11.91 1.16 -1.29
CA LEU A 84 12.33 1.18 0.12
C LEU A 84 12.61 -0.21 0.73
N ALA A 85 13.29 -1.07 -0.03
CA ALA A 85 13.58 -2.45 0.32
C ALA A 85 12.32 -3.26 0.71
N GLY A 86 11.19 -2.98 0.08
CA GLY A 86 9.91 -3.66 0.33
C GLY A 86 9.18 -3.16 1.58
N ARG A 87 9.55 -1.99 2.12
CA ARG A 87 8.70 -1.32 3.12
C ARG A 87 7.42 -0.81 2.45
N PRO A 88 6.26 -0.97 3.12
CA PRO A 88 5.02 -0.33 2.71
C PRO A 88 5.18 1.18 2.55
N ALA A 89 4.44 1.73 1.58
CA ALA A 89 4.09 3.15 1.57
C ALA A 89 3.46 3.58 2.91
N PRO A 90 3.32 4.89 3.21
CA PRO A 90 2.56 5.33 4.38
C PRO A 90 1.22 4.57 4.47
N PRO A 91 0.85 4.00 5.63
CA PRO A 91 -0.24 3.03 5.71
C PRO A 91 -1.61 3.52 5.24
N TRP A 92 -1.85 4.82 5.37
CA TRP A 92 -3.05 5.54 4.92
C TRP A 92 -2.93 6.11 3.51
N GLY A 93 -1.83 5.82 2.80
CA GLY A 93 -1.47 6.40 1.50
C GLY A 93 -2.46 6.10 0.37
N ARG A 94 -3.49 5.29 0.64
CA ARG A 94 -4.56 4.93 -0.30
C ARG A 94 -5.92 5.50 0.07
N GLU A 95 -6.02 6.17 1.21
CA GLU A 95 -7.25 6.74 1.72
C GLU A 95 -7.63 7.99 0.93
N GLY A 96 -8.92 8.14 0.61
CA GLY A 96 -9.42 9.30 -0.10
C GLY A 96 -9.29 10.59 0.71
N TRP A 97 -9.48 10.56 2.04
CA TRP A 97 -9.22 11.74 2.88
C TRP A 97 -7.75 12.18 2.83
N PHE A 98 -6.81 11.24 2.71
CA PHE A 98 -5.38 11.54 2.63
C PHE A 98 -5.04 12.17 1.27
N HIS A 99 -5.59 11.62 0.20
CA HIS A 99 -5.49 12.22 -1.14
C HIS A 99 -6.11 13.62 -1.17
N ALA A 100 -7.26 13.83 -0.53
CA ALA A 100 -7.89 15.13 -0.40
C ALA A 100 -6.96 16.14 0.30
N PHE A 101 -6.33 15.74 1.41
CA PHE A 101 -5.36 16.57 2.12
C PHE A 101 -4.18 16.96 1.22
N ARG A 102 -3.57 15.99 0.53
CA ARG A 102 -2.43 16.22 -0.37
C ARG A 102 -2.81 17.12 -1.56
N LEU A 103 -4.05 17.04 -2.04
CA LEU A 103 -4.54 17.86 -3.14
C LEU A 103 -4.88 19.29 -2.73
N LEU A 104 -5.42 19.50 -1.54
CA LEU A 104 -6.11 20.75 -1.19
C LEU A 104 -5.43 21.56 -0.07
N ALA A 105 -4.70 20.93 0.85
CA ALA A 105 -4.22 21.60 2.07
C ALA A 105 -3.32 22.82 1.78
N GLY A 106 -2.48 22.74 0.74
CA GLY A 106 -1.61 23.84 0.33
C GLY A 106 -2.33 25.05 -0.30
N TYR A 107 -3.64 24.93 -0.55
CA TYR A 107 -4.47 25.96 -1.20
C TYR A 107 -5.53 26.55 -0.26
N VAL A 108 -5.52 26.16 1.02
CA VAL A 108 -6.46 26.72 2.00
C VAL A 108 -5.98 28.11 2.41
N SER A 109 -6.68 29.16 1.95
CA SER A 109 -6.31 30.55 2.23
C SER A 109 -6.55 30.98 3.69
N ASP A 110 -7.53 30.38 4.38
CA ASP A 110 -7.80 30.68 5.79
C ASP A 110 -6.78 29.95 6.70
N PRO A 111 -5.91 30.67 7.44
CA PRO A 111 -4.88 30.06 8.28
C PRO A 111 -5.44 29.25 9.46
N GLN A 112 -6.64 29.57 9.96
CA GLN A 112 -7.28 28.81 11.02
C GLN A 112 -7.81 27.49 10.48
N VAL A 113 -8.47 27.50 9.32
CA VAL A 113 -8.93 26.27 8.65
C VAL A 113 -7.74 25.39 8.30
N GLY A 114 -6.65 25.97 7.77
CA GLY A 114 -5.41 25.25 7.46
C GLY A 114 -4.81 24.56 8.68
N ARG A 115 -4.71 25.26 9.83
CA ARG A 115 -4.23 24.66 11.09
C ARG A 115 -5.12 23.51 11.56
N GLN A 116 -6.44 23.70 11.55
CA GLN A 116 -7.38 22.63 11.95
C GLN A 116 -7.28 21.40 11.04
N ALA A 117 -7.10 21.60 9.73
CA ALA A 117 -6.91 20.50 8.78
C ALA A 117 -5.62 19.72 9.08
N VAL A 118 -4.52 20.41 9.39
CA VAL A 118 -3.23 19.80 9.77
C VAL A 118 -3.34 19.05 11.10
N GLU A 119 -4.02 19.60 12.10
CA GLU A 119 -4.27 18.92 13.37
C GLU A 119 -5.05 17.61 13.19
N ILE A 120 -6.13 17.64 12.40
CA ILE A 120 -6.92 16.44 12.09
C ILE A 120 -6.08 15.43 11.28
N TYR A 121 -5.29 15.90 10.31
CA TYR A 121 -4.35 15.06 9.56
C TYR A 121 -3.42 14.30 10.52
N HIS A 122 -2.74 14.99 11.43
CA HIS A 122 -1.85 14.36 12.40
C HIS A 122 -2.60 13.37 13.31
N HIS A 123 -3.84 13.70 13.69
CA HIS A 123 -4.68 12.80 14.47
C HIS A 123 -5.07 11.53 13.70
N LEU A 124 -5.32 11.62 12.39
CA LEU A 124 -5.63 10.45 11.55
C LEU A 124 -4.39 9.58 11.28
N THR A 125 -3.21 10.18 11.18
CA THR A 125 -1.96 9.46 10.87
C THR A 125 -1.21 8.93 12.10
N GLY A 126 -1.45 9.53 13.28
CA GLY A 126 -0.71 9.21 14.51
C GLY A 126 -1.48 9.46 15.81
N GLY A 127 -2.76 9.81 15.77
CA GLY A 127 -3.58 9.93 16.98
C GLY A 127 -4.07 8.57 17.48
N ILE A 128 -4.27 8.45 18.79
CA ILE A 128 -5.04 7.33 19.37
C ILE A 128 -6.52 7.65 19.12
N ILE A 129 -7.08 7.06 18.07
CA ILE A 129 -8.51 7.13 17.78
C ILE A 129 -9.19 5.96 18.46
N ALA A 130 -10.21 6.19 19.27
CA ALA A 130 -10.81 5.14 20.10
C ALA A 130 -11.89 4.33 19.37
N THR A 131 -12.54 4.92 18.35
CA THR A 131 -13.70 4.30 17.69
C THR A 131 -13.74 4.52 16.18
N ALA A 132 -14.41 3.62 15.46
CA ALA A 132 -14.69 3.80 14.03
C ALA A 132 -15.50 5.07 13.75
N GLN A 133 -16.45 5.42 14.63
CA GLN A 133 -17.23 6.66 14.52
C GLN A 133 -16.33 7.91 14.54
N GLU A 134 -15.39 7.97 15.48
CA GLU A 134 -14.46 9.10 15.60
C GLU A 134 -13.58 9.23 14.36
N ARG A 135 -12.99 8.12 13.88
CA ARG A 135 -12.19 8.10 12.65
C ARG A 135 -12.97 8.64 11.45
N VAL A 136 -14.18 8.13 11.25
CA VAL A 136 -15.07 8.55 10.15
C VAL A 136 -15.44 10.03 10.28
N SER A 137 -15.72 10.49 11.50
CA SER A 137 -16.03 11.89 11.78
C SER A 137 -14.86 12.82 11.43
N LEU A 138 -13.64 12.44 11.83
CA LEU A 138 -12.42 13.19 11.55
C LEU A 138 -12.13 13.24 10.04
N GLY A 139 -12.20 12.11 9.33
CA GLY A 139 -12.01 12.05 7.88
C GLY A 139 -13.01 12.94 7.13
N ARG A 140 -14.30 12.86 7.49
CA ARG A 140 -15.37 13.73 6.94
C ARG A 140 -15.11 15.20 7.22
N ARG A 141 -14.78 15.55 8.47
CA ARG A 141 -14.49 16.93 8.88
C ARG A 141 -13.28 17.50 8.14
N LEU A 142 -12.22 16.72 7.99
CA LEU A 142 -11.02 17.12 7.24
C LEU A 142 -11.38 17.49 5.80
N VAL A 143 -12.08 16.60 5.09
CA VAL A 143 -12.46 16.84 3.70
C VAL A 143 -13.40 18.05 3.58
N SER A 144 -14.34 18.23 4.51
CA SER A 144 -15.22 19.41 4.53
C SER A 144 -14.46 20.72 4.76
N LEU A 145 -13.50 20.75 5.70
CA LEU A 145 -12.64 21.92 5.94
C LEU A 145 -11.83 22.28 4.70
N LEU A 146 -11.19 21.29 4.07
CA LEU A 146 -10.37 21.48 2.86
C LEU A 146 -11.17 22.00 1.65
N ARG A 147 -12.48 21.77 1.62
CA ARG A 147 -13.40 22.21 0.55
C ARG A 147 -14.12 23.53 0.86
N SER A 148 -13.87 24.15 2.01
CA SER A 148 -14.57 25.37 2.42
C SER A 148 -14.20 26.61 1.61
N GLY A 149 -13.01 26.61 0.99
CA GLY A 149 -12.53 27.70 0.12
C GLY A 149 -12.83 27.47 -1.36
N CYS A 150 -12.60 28.50 -2.18
CA CYS A 150 -12.76 28.46 -3.64
C CYS A 150 -11.44 28.50 -4.42
N ASP A 151 -10.29 28.56 -3.74
CA ASP A 151 -8.97 28.72 -4.36
C ASP A 151 -8.55 27.50 -5.19
N ARG A 152 -9.04 26.32 -4.80
CA ARG A 152 -8.83 25.07 -5.53
C ARG A 152 -10.03 24.16 -5.35
N LEU A 153 -10.56 23.67 -6.47
CA LEU A 153 -11.75 22.85 -6.53
C LEU A 153 -11.43 21.52 -7.21
N VAL A 154 -12.05 20.44 -6.72
CA VAL A 154 -12.04 19.16 -7.43
C VAL A 154 -13.22 19.13 -8.39
N LEU A 155 -12.94 18.94 -9.67
CA LEU A 155 -13.97 18.78 -10.71
C LEU A 155 -14.42 17.33 -10.88
N GLY A 156 -13.51 16.39 -10.65
CA GLY A 156 -13.74 14.99 -10.96
C GLY A 156 -12.47 14.16 -10.93
N TYR A 157 -12.60 12.95 -11.46
CA TYR A 157 -11.50 12.01 -11.61
C TYR A 157 -11.50 11.40 -13.01
N ILE A 158 -10.34 10.86 -13.39
CA ILE A 158 -10.14 10.11 -14.63
C ILE A 158 -9.87 8.66 -14.26
N VAL A 159 -10.39 7.74 -15.05
CA VAL A 159 -10.11 6.31 -14.92
C VAL A 159 -9.14 5.91 -16.02
N ARG A 160 -8.11 5.15 -15.65
CA ARG A 160 -7.22 4.52 -16.62
C ARG A 160 -7.87 3.23 -17.11
N HIS A 161 -8.12 3.14 -18.41
CA HIS A 161 -8.64 1.92 -19.04
C HIS A 161 -7.46 1.09 -19.57
N GLU A 162 -7.30 -0.11 -19.05
CA GLU A 162 -6.28 -1.07 -19.48
C GLU A 162 -6.98 -2.23 -20.20
N ALA A 163 -6.69 -2.40 -21.49
CA ALA A 163 -7.27 -3.48 -22.28
C ALA A 163 -6.58 -4.81 -21.95
N LEU A 164 -7.38 -5.83 -21.69
CA LEU A 164 -6.94 -7.20 -21.44
C LEU A 164 -7.70 -8.15 -22.37
N ILE A 165 -6.99 -9.05 -23.05
CA ILE A 165 -7.59 -10.11 -23.85
C ILE A 165 -7.16 -11.45 -23.26
N THR A 166 -8.13 -12.22 -22.76
CA THR A 166 -7.89 -13.56 -22.19
C THR A 166 -8.45 -14.67 -23.08
N ASP A 167 -9.09 -14.37 -24.21
CA ASP A 167 -9.81 -15.35 -25.03
C ASP A 167 -8.91 -16.40 -25.70
N PHE A 168 -7.60 -16.13 -25.80
CA PHE A 168 -6.64 -17.07 -26.37
C PHE A 168 -6.55 -18.35 -25.56
N THR A 169 -6.59 -19.51 -26.24
CA THR A 169 -6.44 -20.82 -25.62
C THR A 169 -5.12 -20.95 -24.86
N ASN A 170 -4.04 -20.38 -25.42
CA ASN A 170 -2.70 -20.27 -24.84
C ASN A 170 -2.45 -18.94 -24.10
N GLY A 171 -3.52 -18.24 -23.71
CA GLY A 171 -3.47 -16.97 -23.01
C GLY A 171 -3.29 -17.10 -21.51
N ILE A 172 -3.71 -16.06 -20.79
CA ILE A 172 -3.74 -16.03 -19.33
C ILE A 172 -5.17 -16.08 -18.78
N GLU A 173 -5.30 -16.56 -17.55
CA GLU A 173 -6.52 -16.50 -16.74
C GLU A 173 -6.20 -15.98 -15.34
N ASN A 174 -7.25 -15.78 -14.53
CA ASN A 174 -7.14 -15.38 -13.13
C ASN A 174 -6.39 -14.05 -12.95
N VAL A 175 -6.69 -13.07 -13.79
CA VAL A 175 -5.97 -11.80 -13.86
C VAL A 175 -6.51 -10.83 -12.81
N GLY A 176 -5.84 -10.74 -11.66
CA GLY A 176 -6.14 -9.72 -10.64
C GLY A 176 -5.50 -8.37 -10.97
N TYR A 177 -6.16 -7.31 -10.53
CA TYR A 177 -5.67 -5.94 -10.66
C TYR A 177 -5.91 -5.17 -9.35
N ASP A 178 -5.37 -3.97 -9.28
CA ASP A 178 -5.53 -3.05 -8.16
C ASP A 178 -6.32 -1.81 -8.59
N ALA A 179 -7.25 -1.34 -7.78
CA ALA A 179 -8.16 -0.23 -8.12
C ALA A 179 -7.44 1.11 -8.37
N GLN A 180 -6.22 1.29 -7.87
CA GLN A 180 -5.44 2.53 -8.03
C GLN A 180 -4.26 2.37 -9.01
N THR A 181 -3.66 1.18 -9.05
CA THR A 181 -2.45 0.89 -9.84
C THR A 181 -2.67 -0.04 -11.04
N GLY A 182 -3.89 -0.56 -11.23
CA GLY A 182 -4.26 -1.41 -12.37
C GLY A 182 -3.47 -2.72 -12.43
N LEU A 183 -3.04 -3.11 -13.63
CA LEU A 183 -2.18 -4.27 -13.86
C LEU A 183 -0.72 -4.01 -13.47
N SER A 184 -0.34 -2.75 -13.17
CA SER A 184 0.97 -2.40 -12.62
C SER A 184 1.07 -2.68 -11.11
N SER A 185 0.45 -3.77 -10.64
CA SER A 185 0.34 -4.13 -9.23
C SER A 185 1.04 -5.45 -8.91
N ALA A 186 1.42 -5.62 -7.64
CA ALA A 186 1.96 -6.88 -7.14
C ALA A 186 0.95 -8.04 -7.20
N ILE A 187 -0.35 -7.72 -7.21
CA ILE A 187 -1.45 -8.68 -7.30
C ILE A 187 -1.48 -9.33 -8.69
N PHE A 188 -1.33 -8.55 -9.77
CA PHE A 188 -1.34 -9.08 -11.13
C PHE A 188 -0.33 -10.22 -11.32
N LEU A 189 0.93 -9.99 -10.94
CA LEU A 189 2.02 -10.98 -11.09
C LEU A 189 1.83 -12.24 -10.24
N ARG A 190 1.04 -12.16 -9.17
CA ARG A 190 0.78 -13.27 -8.23
C ARG A 190 -0.48 -14.06 -8.58
N THR A 191 -1.33 -13.51 -9.44
CA THR A 191 -2.64 -14.10 -9.79
C THR A 191 -2.68 -14.60 -11.22
N ALA A 192 -2.01 -13.94 -12.17
CA ALA A 192 -2.00 -14.34 -13.57
C ALA A 192 -1.46 -15.77 -13.75
N LYS A 193 -2.23 -16.62 -14.45
CA LYS A 193 -1.90 -18.02 -14.74
C LYS A 193 -1.95 -18.29 -16.23
N LEU A 194 -1.04 -19.12 -16.73
CA LEU A 194 -1.08 -19.58 -18.11
C LEU A 194 -2.16 -20.66 -18.28
N LYS A 195 -3.01 -20.57 -19.31
CA LYS A 195 -4.13 -21.51 -19.50
C LYS A 195 -3.71 -22.95 -19.87
N ASP A 196 -2.64 -23.11 -20.65
CA ASP A 196 -2.20 -24.44 -21.12
C ASP A 196 -1.35 -25.19 -20.10
N PHE A 197 -0.46 -24.47 -19.41
CA PHE A 197 0.43 -25.00 -18.38
C PHE A 197 0.54 -23.97 -17.27
N PRO A 198 -0.37 -23.98 -16.27
CA PRO A 198 -0.48 -22.89 -15.30
C PRO A 198 0.80 -22.60 -14.50
N TRP A 199 1.74 -23.54 -14.51
CA TRP A 199 2.98 -23.54 -13.73
C TRP A 199 4.27 -23.55 -14.58
N ASN A 200 4.20 -23.76 -15.90
CA ASN A 200 5.39 -23.86 -16.76
C ASN A 200 5.15 -23.17 -18.11
N GLY A 201 5.82 -22.05 -18.35
CA GLY A 201 5.78 -21.39 -19.64
C GLY A 201 6.36 -19.99 -19.59
N VAL A 202 6.04 -19.18 -20.60
CA VAL A 202 6.55 -17.82 -20.77
C VAL A 202 5.38 -16.86 -20.91
N LEU A 203 5.31 -15.88 -20.01
CA LEU A 203 4.43 -14.72 -20.13
C LEU A 203 5.25 -13.54 -20.64
N ARG A 204 4.84 -12.96 -21.77
CA ARG A 204 5.44 -11.73 -22.31
C ARG A 204 4.54 -10.54 -21.99
N LEU A 205 5.10 -9.53 -21.34
CA LEU A 205 4.39 -8.33 -20.93
C LEU A 205 4.93 -7.12 -21.70
N GLY A 206 4.06 -6.40 -22.40
CA GLY A 206 4.36 -5.11 -22.99
C GLY A 206 4.01 -4.00 -22.00
N ILE A 207 4.95 -3.13 -21.65
CA ILE A 207 4.72 -1.98 -20.78
C ILE A 207 4.98 -0.71 -21.58
N SER A 208 4.04 0.23 -21.54
CA SER A 208 4.21 1.55 -22.13
C SER A 208 5.07 2.43 -21.22
N GLY A 209 5.97 3.22 -21.83
CA GLY A 209 6.83 4.17 -21.12
C GLY A 209 8.32 3.88 -21.27
N ALA A 210 9.12 4.93 -21.10
CA ALA A 210 10.57 4.84 -21.14
C ALA A 210 11.13 4.28 -19.83
N ARG A 211 12.21 3.49 -19.93
CA ARG A 211 12.97 2.97 -18.78
C ARG A 211 14.05 3.96 -18.37
N ILE A 212 13.66 4.97 -17.60
CA ILE A 212 14.51 6.10 -17.22
C ILE A 212 14.95 6.04 -15.76
N ALA A 213 14.20 5.34 -14.89
CA ALA A 213 14.53 5.22 -13.49
C ALA A 213 15.72 4.28 -13.29
N ALA A 214 16.61 4.61 -12.35
CA ALA A 214 17.67 3.70 -11.95
C ALA A 214 17.09 2.43 -11.32
N TRP A 215 17.73 1.28 -11.56
CA TRP A 215 17.33 0.02 -10.96
C TRP A 215 18.06 -0.17 -9.64
N ASN A 216 17.52 0.46 -8.61
CA ASN A 216 17.97 0.30 -7.23
C ASN A 216 16.78 0.13 -6.28
N PRO A 217 16.85 -0.79 -5.30
CA PRO A 217 15.70 -1.17 -4.48
C PRO A 217 15.42 -0.22 -3.30
N LEU A 218 15.97 1.01 -3.29
CA LEU A 218 15.66 2.00 -2.26
C LEU A 218 14.80 3.13 -2.79
N ALA A 219 15.30 3.88 -3.75
CA ALA A 219 14.58 5.00 -4.35
C ALA A 219 14.65 5.00 -5.88
N GLY A 220 15.00 3.86 -6.48
CA GLY A 220 14.92 3.56 -7.92
C GLY A 220 13.58 2.94 -8.31
N PHE A 221 13.50 2.32 -9.49
CA PHE A 221 12.31 1.65 -10.01
C PHE A 221 11.04 2.52 -10.04
N THR A 222 11.19 3.85 -10.13
CA THR A 222 10.07 4.78 -9.99
C THR A 222 9.29 5.01 -11.28
N ASP A 223 9.79 4.54 -12.44
CA ASP A 223 9.03 4.56 -13.70
C ASP A 223 8.07 3.35 -13.81
N ALA A 224 7.14 3.40 -14.77
CA ALA A 224 6.10 2.36 -14.93
C ALA A 224 6.69 0.94 -15.12
N PHE A 225 7.77 0.83 -15.88
CA PHE A 225 8.45 -0.45 -16.12
C PHE A 225 9.14 -0.94 -14.85
N GLY A 226 9.88 -0.07 -14.19
CA GLY A 226 10.62 -0.33 -12.97
C GLY A 226 9.71 -0.78 -11.84
N ARG A 227 8.54 -0.15 -11.66
CA ARG A 227 7.57 -0.53 -10.63
C ARG A 227 7.05 -1.95 -10.81
N LEU A 228 6.70 -2.35 -12.04
CA LEU A 228 6.26 -3.72 -12.30
C LEU A 228 7.42 -4.72 -12.15
N LEU A 229 8.62 -4.36 -12.59
CA LEU A 229 9.83 -5.16 -12.36
C LEU A 229 10.07 -5.37 -10.87
N TRP A 230 9.99 -4.31 -10.06
CA TRP A 230 10.13 -4.38 -8.60
C TRP A 230 9.06 -5.27 -7.96
N ASN A 231 7.80 -5.15 -8.39
CA ASN A 231 6.70 -6.01 -7.91
C ASN A 231 6.90 -7.51 -8.20
N ALA A 232 7.76 -7.84 -9.19
CA ALA A 232 8.12 -9.22 -9.54
C ALA A 232 9.30 -9.75 -8.72
N VAL A 233 10.33 -8.91 -8.54
CA VAL A 233 11.60 -9.34 -7.92
C VAL A 233 11.68 -9.07 -6.42
N GLY A 234 10.94 -8.12 -5.89
CA GLY A 234 10.82 -7.85 -4.45
C GLY A 234 9.60 -8.53 -3.83
N ASP A 235 9.76 -9.09 -2.62
CA ASP A 235 8.64 -9.61 -1.82
C ASP A 235 8.53 -8.85 -0.49
N PRO A 236 7.60 -7.89 -0.37
CA PRO A 236 7.45 -7.08 0.85
C PRO A 236 6.72 -7.82 1.97
N ALA A 237 6.72 -7.26 3.19
CA ALA A 237 6.00 -7.83 4.33
C ALA A 237 4.48 -7.91 4.12
N LEU A 238 3.92 -6.83 3.56
CA LEU A 238 2.51 -6.68 3.25
C LEU A 238 2.37 -6.14 1.82
N LEU A 239 1.24 -6.44 1.18
CA LEU A 239 0.87 -5.90 -0.12
C LEU A 239 -0.27 -4.89 0.04
N PRO A 240 -0.30 -3.81 -0.75
CA PRO A 240 -1.49 -2.96 -0.84
C PRO A 240 -2.71 -3.80 -1.22
N ALA A 241 -3.83 -3.65 -0.49
CA ALA A 241 -5.02 -4.42 -0.77
C ALA A 241 -5.73 -3.95 -2.06
N PRO A 242 -5.98 -4.81 -3.06
CA PRO A 242 -6.35 -4.37 -4.40
C PRO A 242 -7.62 -3.52 -4.47
N TYR A 243 -8.59 -3.81 -3.61
CA TYR A 243 -9.93 -3.24 -3.65
C TYR A 243 -10.35 -2.58 -2.33
N ARG A 244 -9.40 -2.13 -1.50
CA ARG A 244 -9.67 -1.40 -0.23
C ARG A 244 -8.48 -0.54 0.19
N SER A 245 -8.67 0.33 1.18
CA SER A 245 -7.61 1.22 1.70
C SER A 245 -6.60 0.54 2.63
N GLY A 246 -6.75 -0.77 2.89
CA GLY A 246 -5.95 -1.55 3.84
C GLY A 246 -4.78 -2.31 3.22
N TRP A 247 -4.29 -3.31 3.97
CA TRP A 247 -3.09 -4.08 3.64
C TRP A 247 -3.33 -5.58 3.77
N VAL A 248 -2.75 -6.34 2.85
CA VAL A 248 -2.85 -7.80 2.81
C VAL A 248 -1.56 -8.40 3.32
N ALA A 249 -1.67 -9.38 4.22
CA ALA A 249 -0.52 -10.15 4.68
C ALA A 249 0.20 -10.83 3.50
N ASN A 250 1.53 -10.77 3.50
CA ASN A 250 2.37 -11.43 2.48
C ASN A 250 3.44 -12.27 3.18
N ARG A 251 4.45 -11.63 3.75
CA ARG A 251 5.61 -12.30 4.35
C ARG A 251 5.70 -12.22 5.86
N VAL A 252 4.75 -11.55 6.49
CA VAL A 252 4.59 -11.51 7.94
C VAL A 252 3.14 -11.79 8.31
N THR A 253 2.95 -12.37 9.49
CA THR A 253 1.68 -12.28 10.23
C THR A 253 1.91 -11.45 11.48
N TRP A 254 0.85 -10.84 12.01
CA TRP A 254 0.98 -9.96 13.16
C TRP A 254 -0.15 -10.17 14.18
N THR A 255 0.16 -9.90 15.44
CA THR A 255 -0.82 -9.59 16.48
C THR A 255 -0.54 -8.22 17.05
N ILE A 256 -1.59 -7.55 17.53
CA ILE A 256 -1.51 -6.19 18.05
C ILE A 256 -2.13 -6.14 19.43
N HIS A 257 -1.41 -5.51 20.35
CA HIS A 257 -1.87 -5.31 21.73
C HIS A 257 -1.60 -3.87 22.16
N ALA A 258 -2.56 -3.27 22.85
CA ALA A 258 -2.32 -2.04 23.58
C ALA A 258 -1.31 -2.29 24.71
N VAL A 259 -0.40 -1.35 24.90
CA VAL A 259 0.61 -1.33 25.97
C VAL A 259 0.79 0.13 26.41
N ASP A 260 1.41 0.34 27.57
CA ASP A 260 1.72 1.71 28.05
C ASP A 260 3.21 2.03 28.02
N ARG A 261 4.06 1.00 27.98
CA ARG A 261 5.51 1.14 28.11
C ARG A 261 6.26 0.12 27.27
N VAL A 262 7.47 0.51 26.87
CA VAL A 262 8.44 -0.39 26.25
C VAL A 262 9.13 -1.22 27.36
N PRO A 263 9.23 -2.55 27.22
CA PRO A 263 9.90 -3.39 28.21
C PRO A 263 11.43 -3.26 28.14
N ALA A 264 12.09 -3.66 29.23
CA ALA A 264 13.55 -3.77 29.27
C ALA A 264 14.07 -4.74 28.20
N GLY A 265 15.26 -4.45 27.67
CA GLY A 265 15.90 -5.24 26.60
C GLY A 265 15.43 -4.89 25.18
N ALA A 266 14.45 -4.01 25.02
CA ALA A 266 14.16 -3.41 23.72
C ALA A 266 15.26 -2.44 23.30
N LEU A 267 15.51 -2.37 21.99
CA LEU A 267 16.49 -1.51 21.36
C LEU A 267 15.81 -0.51 20.43
N ILE A 268 16.40 0.67 20.27
CA ILE A 268 15.97 1.68 19.30
C ILE A 268 17.18 2.13 18.47
N PRO A 269 17.05 2.27 17.14
CA PRO A 269 18.12 2.84 16.33
C PRO A 269 18.38 4.30 16.71
N SER A 270 19.62 4.74 16.61
CA SER A 270 20.02 6.15 16.70
C SER A 270 20.52 6.68 15.35
N PRO A 271 20.50 8.00 15.14
CA PRO A 271 20.89 8.59 13.84
C PRO A 271 22.37 8.38 13.45
N ASP A 272 23.20 7.90 14.38
CA ASP A 272 24.60 7.50 14.16
C ASP A 272 24.74 6.03 13.72
N GLY A 273 23.64 5.35 13.41
CA GLY A 273 23.66 3.97 12.92
C GLY A 273 23.73 2.89 13.98
N ARG A 274 23.67 3.25 15.27
CA ARG A 274 23.76 2.29 16.37
C ARG A 274 22.39 1.86 16.87
N MET A 275 22.31 0.64 17.42
CA MET A 275 21.15 0.18 18.19
C MET A 275 21.44 0.42 19.68
N ARG A 276 20.57 1.17 20.35
CA ARG A 276 20.73 1.53 21.77
C ARG A 276 19.60 0.97 22.62
N PRO A 277 19.84 0.60 23.88
CA PRO A 277 18.77 0.29 24.81
C PRO A 277 17.77 1.43 24.91
N VAL A 278 16.48 1.10 24.90
CA VAL A 278 15.41 2.07 25.13
C VAL A 278 15.50 2.60 26.56
N SER A 279 15.28 3.90 26.75
CA SER A 279 15.28 4.53 28.08
C SER A 279 14.24 3.88 29.00
N ALA A 280 14.61 3.65 30.26
CA ALA A 280 13.71 3.07 31.25
C ALA A 280 12.40 3.87 31.34
N GLY A 281 11.27 3.16 31.24
CA GLY A 281 9.94 3.78 31.32
C GLY A 281 9.45 4.49 30.06
N ALA A 282 10.15 4.36 28.92
CA ALA A 282 9.69 4.91 27.63
C ALA A 282 8.26 4.47 27.29
N HIS A 283 7.46 5.43 26.82
CA HIS A 283 6.06 5.20 26.45
C HIS A 283 5.95 4.50 25.09
N ALA A 284 5.01 3.56 25.00
CA ALA A 284 4.49 3.02 23.76
C ALA A 284 2.99 2.83 23.94
N ALA A 285 2.18 3.11 22.93
CA ALA A 285 0.74 2.88 22.95
C ALA A 285 0.36 1.48 22.45
N VAL A 286 1.17 0.94 21.53
CA VAL A 286 0.86 -0.32 20.84
C VAL A 286 2.13 -1.16 20.69
N LYS A 287 1.99 -2.46 20.91
CA LYS A 287 2.96 -3.49 20.53
C LYS A 287 2.41 -4.28 19.36
N VAL A 288 3.18 -4.32 18.28
CA VAL A 288 2.94 -5.22 17.14
C VAL A 288 3.95 -6.36 17.21
N THR A 289 3.46 -7.59 17.35
CA THR A 289 4.30 -8.79 17.31
C THR A 289 4.24 -9.38 15.92
N TYR A 290 5.35 -9.30 15.17
CA TYR A 290 5.46 -9.89 13.84
C TYR A 290 6.06 -11.29 13.92
N THR A 291 5.40 -12.25 13.30
CA THR A 291 5.97 -13.57 12.97
C THR A 291 6.38 -13.54 11.51
N LEU A 292 7.68 -13.61 11.26
CA LEU A 292 8.26 -13.53 9.93
C LEU A 292 8.15 -14.88 9.22
N ARG A 293 7.94 -14.85 7.91
CA ARG A 293 7.98 -16.02 7.04
C ARG A 293 9.16 -15.86 6.05
N PRO A 294 10.40 -16.08 6.49
CA PRO A 294 11.58 -15.88 5.66
C PRO A 294 11.65 -16.89 4.50
N SER A 295 12.49 -16.58 3.51
CA SER A 295 12.92 -17.50 2.45
C SER A 295 14.39 -17.20 2.12
N LEU A 296 14.95 -17.92 1.16
CA LEU A 296 16.25 -17.55 0.59
C LEU A 296 16.13 -16.23 -0.17
N PHE A 297 17.20 -15.45 -0.12
CA PHE A 297 17.47 -14.41 -1.11
C PHE A 297 18.01 -15.04 -2.40
N HIS A 298 18.00 -14.29 -3.50
CA HIS A 298 18.48 -14.76 -4.81
C HIS A 298 19.98 -15.08 -4.87
N ASP A 299 20.76 -14.68 -3.84
CA ASP A 299 22.16 -15.09 -3.64
C ASP A 299 22.32 -16.36 -2.79
N ASP A 300 21.22 -17.10 -2.61
CA ASP A 300 21.09 -18.32 -1.80
C ASP A 300 21.33 -18.11 -0.30
N SER A 301 21.43 -16.86 0.14
CA SER A 301 21.61 -16.54 1.56
C SER A 301 20.26 -16.55 2.30
N THR A 302 20.23 -17.13 3.51
CA THR A 302 19.01 -17.20 4.33
C THR A 302 18.69 -15.86 4.96
N MET A 303 17.45 -15.38 4.87
CA MET A 303 17.04 -14.18 5.60
C MET A 303 17.18 -14.38 7.13
N THR A 304 17.83 -13.44 7.80
CA THR A 304 17.97 -13.42 9.27
C THR A 304 17.26 -12.22 9.89
N VAL A 305 17.24 -12.19 11.23
CA VAL A 305 16.74 -11.03 11.98
C VAL A 305 17.50 -9.75 11.61
N ALA A 306 18.80 -9.85 11.27
CA ALA A 306 19.60 -8.70 10.85
C ALA A 306 19.00 -8.02 9.60
N ASP A 307 18.54 -8.82 8.62
CA ASP A 307 17.88 -8.30 7.43
C ASP A 307 16.55 -7.60 7.77
N ALA A 308 15.79 -8.14 8.71
CA ALA A 308 14.50 -7.57 9.13
C ALA A 308 14.62 -6.26 9.91
N ILE A 309 15.70 -6.08 10.67
CA ILE A 309 15.91 -4.89 11.50
C ILE A 309 16.71 -3.79 10.80
N TYR A 310 17.56 -4.14 9.83
CA TYR A 310 18.43 -3.18 9.15
C TYR A 310 17.68 -2.00 8.51
N PRO A 311 16.49 -2.18 7.91
CA PRO A 311 15.71 -1.06 7.38
C PRO A 311 15.30 -0.03 8.45
N TYR A 312 15.32 -0.36 9.75
CA TYR A 312 15.10 0.63 10.82
C TYR A 312 16.37 1.44 11.10
N ILE A 313 17.53 0.80 11.06
CA ILE A 313 18.82 1.48 11.20
C ILE A 313 18.99 2.48 10.06
N MET A 314 18.83 2.02 8.81
CA MET A 314 18.85 2.86 7.61
C MET A 314 17.87 4.04 7.72
N ALA A 315 16.63 3.80 8.17
CA ALA A 315 15.63 4.86 8.31
C ALA A 315 16.08 5.98 9.26
N PHE A 316 16.73 5.65 10.38
CA PHE A 316 17.25 6.62 11.36
C PHE A 316 18.55 7.30 10.88
N GLU A 317 19.45 6.57 10.23
CA GLU A 317 20.66 7.14 9.61
C GLU A 317 20.29 8.19 8.54
N ALA A 318 19.25 7.94 7.73
CA ALA A 318 18.75 8.88 6.73
C ALA A 318 18.27 10.22 7.34
N ALA A 319 17.94 10.26 8.63
CA ALA A 319 17.59 11.50 9.33
C ALA A 319 18.79 12.19 10.00
N GLY A 320 19.86 11.44 10.31
CA GLY A 320 20.97 11.90 11.13
C GLY A 320 21.89 12.94 10.48
N GLY A 321 21.91 13.00 9.15
CA GLY A 321 22.59 14.07 8.41
C GLY A 321 24.08 14.25 8.72
N LEU A 322 24.74 13.28 9.37
CA LEU A 322 26.14 13.39 9.78
C LEU A 322 27.02 13.50 8.53
N ASP A 323 27.58 14.69 8.34
CA ASP A 323 28.58 15.08 7.34
C ASP A 323 28.25 14.74 5.87
N GLY A 324 27.10 15.24 5.40
CA GLY A 324 26.98 15.69 4.00
C GLY A 324 26.25 14.83 2.97
N GLY A 325 25.32 13.93 3.34
CA GLY A 325 24.69 13.09 2.31
C GLY A 325 23.47 12.25 2.66
N SER A 326 22.55 12.70 3.53
CA SER A 326 21.30 11.95 3.71
C SER A 326 20.31 12.23 2.58
N ASP A 327 19.86 11.15 1.92
CA ASP A 327 18.93 11.23 0.80
C ASP A 327 17.57 11.73 1.29
N ARG A 328 17.15 12.92 0.84
CA ARG A 328 15.90 13.57 1.30
C ARG A 328 14.64 12.77 0.97
N ALA A 329 14.62 12.08 -0.17
CA ALA A 329 13.45 11.28 -0.56
C ALA A 329 13.32 10.06 0.36
N VAL A 330 14.43 9.37 0.65
CA VAL A 330 14.47 8.28 1.62
C VAL A 330 14.12 8.77 3.02
N ALA A 331 14.68 9.91 3.45
CA ALA A 331 14.40 10.50 4.75
C ALA A 331 12.92 10.86 4.91
N ALA A 332 12.30 11.49 3.91
CA ALA A 332 10.88 11.81 3.92
C ALA A 332 10.01 10.55 3.96
N ALA A 333 10.29 9.58 3.10
CA ALA A 333 9.47 8.37 3.01
C ALA A 333 9.57 7.45 4.25
N THR A 334 10.66 7.54 5.00
CA THR A 334 10.85 6.78 6.25
C THR A 334 10.49 7.56 7.51
N ALA A 335 10.04 8.83 7.39
CA ALA A 335 9.64 9.65 8.54
C ALA A 335 8.51 9.05 9.39
N PRO A 336 7.42 8.49 8.83
CA PRO A 336 6.33 7.93 9.63
C PRO A 336 6.81 6.82 10.58
N VAL A 337 7.68 5.93 10.10
CA VAL A 337 8.29 4.86 10.91
C VAL A 337 9.11 5.45 12.05
N ARG A 338 9.98 6.42 11.76
CA ARG A 338 10.85 7.05 12.77
C ARG A 338 10.05 7.74 13.86
N GLU A 339 9.01 8.47 13.48
CA GLU A 339 8.14 9.21 14.40
C GLU A 339 7.34 8.27 15.29
N ALA A 340 6.88 7.14 14.76
CA ALA A 340 6.12 6.16 15.51
C ALA A 340 6.97 5.22 16.38
N LEU A 341 8.18 4.83 15.96
CA LEU A 341 8.95 3.76 16.60
C LEU A 341 9.44 4.10 18.01
N ALA A 342 8.97 3.37 19.02
CA ALA A 342 9.40 3.46 20.42
C ALA A 342 10.51 2.44 20.77
N GLY A 343 10.56 1.29 20.10
CA GLY A 343 11.55 0.25 20.35
C GLY A 343 11.28 -1.03 19.56
N ILE A 344 12.29 -1.90 19.52
CA ILE A 344 12.28 -3.19 18.82
C ILE A 344 12.85 -4.24 19.77
N ARG A 345 12.23 -5.42 19.83
CA ARG A 345 12.72 -6.55 20.61
C ARG A 345 12.60 -7.84 19.80
N VAL A 346 13.69 -8.57 19.71
CA VAL A 346 13.73 -9.89 19.08
C VAL A 346 13.45 -10.91 20.17
N THR A 347 12.35 -11.66 20.07
CA THR A 347 11.87 -12.49 21.19
C THR A 347 12.12 -13.98 21.01
N GLY A 348 12.34 -14.44 19.79
CA GLY A 348 12.61 -15.85 19.53
C GLY A 348 12.52 -16.21 18.05
N ILE A 349 12.60 -17.51 17.80
CA ILE A 349 12.42 -18.11 16.48
C ILE A 349 11.43 -19.26 16.68
N ASP A 350 10.25 -19.13 16.08
CA ASP A 350 9.26 -20.20 16.00
C ASP A 350 9.60 -21.18 14.87
N ARG A 351 8.88 -22.29 14.83
CA ARG A 351 8.90 -23.24 13.71
C ARG A 351 7.51 -23.34 13.11
N ILE A 352 7.37 -22.95 11.85
CA ILE A 352 6.14 -23.12 11.07
C ILE A 352 6.29 -24.42 10.29
N THR A 353 5.30 -25.32 10.37
CA THR A 353 5.24 -26.53 9.55
C THR A 353 4.01 -26.50 8.65
N LYS A 354 4.14 -26.99 7.41
CA LYS A 354 3.02 -27.14 6.48
C LYS A 354 3.19 -28.42 5.68
N GLN A 355 2.10 -29.16 5.55
CA GLN A 355 2.03 -30.33 4.71
C GLN A 355 1.70 -29.90 3.28
N LEU A 356 2.59 -30.18 2.34
CA LEU A 356 2.39 -29.91 0.92
C LEU A 356 2.72 -31.16 0.13
N TRP A 357 1.72 -31.70 -0.58
CA TRP A 357 1.88 -32.89 -1.43
C TRP A 357 2.42 -34.13 -0.67
N GLY A 358 2.04 -34.28 0.61
CA GLY A 358 2.54 -35.36 1.47
C GLY A 358 3.94 -35.16 2.03
N VAL A 359 4.56 -33.98 1.82
CA VAL A 359 5.85 -33.59 2.40
C VAL A 359 5.65 -32.56 3.50
N GLU A 360 6.25 -32.80 4.67
CA GLU A 360 6.32 -31.81 5.74
C GLU A 360 7.43 -30.80 5.41
N LEU A 361 7.03 -29.58 5.09
CA LEU A 361 7.95 -28.46 4.99
C LEU A 361 7.94 -27.71 6.31
N ALA A 362 9.13 -27.31 6.76
CA ALA A 362 9.29 -26.59 8.01
C ALA A 362 10.26 -25.44 7.88
N TRP A 363 9.86 -24.29 8.42
CA TRP A 363 10.60 -23.04 8.32
C TRP A 363 10.84 -22.45 9.70
N GLN A 364 12.00 -21.83 9.88
CA GLN A 364 12.25 -20.97 11.02
C GLN A 364 11.52 -19.65 10.83
N ALA A 365 10.82 -19.20 11.87
CA ALA A 365 9.99 -18.00 11.83
C ALA A 365 10.43 -17.04 12.94
N PRO A 366 11.36 -16.12 12.66
CA PRO A 366 11.76 -15.13 13.64
C PRO A 366 10.56 -14.31 14.15
N ILE A 367 10.55 -14.03 15.44
CA ILE A 367 9.53 -13.21 16.09
C ILE A 367 10.16 -11.88 16.50
N VAL A 368 9.60 -10.79 16.00
CA VAL A 368 10.04 -9.42 16.28
C VAL A 368 8.89 -8.63 16.83
N GLU A 369 9.05 -8.10 18.03
CA GLU A 369 8.13 -7.14 18.63
C GLU A 369 8.58 -5.72 18.30
N VAL A 370 7.64 -4.94 17.77
CA VAL A 370 7.83 -3.52 17.46
C VAL A 370 6.87 -2.72 18.35
N TYR A 371 7.43 -1.78 19.09
CA TYR A 371 6.71 -0.89 19.98
C TYR A 371 6.53 0.46 19.30
N LEU A 372 5.31 0.97 19.31
CA LEU A 372 4.95 2.21 18.65
C LEU A 372 4.45 3.22 19.70
N ARG A 373 5.01 4.43 19.69
CA ARG A 373 4.53 5.58 20.47
C ARG A 373 3.08 5.92 20.13
N GLN A 374 2.74 5.71 18.86
CA GLN A 374 1.45 5.97 18.25
C GLN A 374 1.25 5.04 17.06
N ALA A 375 0.00 4.70 16.76
CA ALA A 375 -0.35 3.89 15.60
C ALA A 375 -1.74 4.28 15.08
N PRO A 376 -2.00 4.12 13.77
CA PRO A 376 -3.36 4.13 13.24
C PRO A 376 -4.26 3.18 14.03
N HIS A 377 -5.53 3.54 14.21
CA HIS A 377 -6.51 2.67 14.86
C HIS A 377 -6.78 1.38 14.07
N ASP A 378 -6.64 1.43 12.74
CA ASP A 378 -6.78 0.26 11.90
C ASP A 378 -5.61 -0.72 12.12
N PRO A 379 -5.87 -1.97 12.57
CA PRO A 379 -4.81 -2.92 12.89
C PRO A 379 -3.89 -3.26 11.71
N GLU A 380 -4.40 -3.28 10.48
CA GLU A 380 -3.58 -3.57 9.31
C GLU A 380 -2.71 -2.38 8.95
N GLN A 381 -3.25 -1.15 9.04
CA GLN A 381 -2.44 0.06 8.86
C GLN A 381 -1.36 0.19 9.94
N ALA A 382 -1.67 -0.17 11.19
CA ALA A 382 -0.69 -0.23 12.27
C ALA A 382 0.43 -1.25 11.97
N ALA A 383 0.09 -2.42 11.43
CA ALA A 383 1.07 -3.43 11.00
C ALA A 383 1.89 -2.98 9.77
N ALA A 384 1.30 -2.20 8.87
CA ALA A 384 2.01 -1.64 7.72
C ALA A 384 2.91 -0.45 8.08
N LEU A 385 2.67 0.22 9.22
CA LEU A 385 3.44 1.40 9.62
C LEU A 385 4.90 1.09 9.87
N ALA A 386 5.18 -0.06 10.48
CA ALA A 386 6.53 -0.45 10.87
C ALA A 386 6.67 -1.98 10.85
N PRO A 387 6.60 -2.64 9.69
CA PRO A 387 6.85 -4.06 9.59
C PRO A 387 8.34 -4.36 9.78
N ALA A 388 8.63 -5.41 10.54
CA ALA A 388 9.97 -5.98 10.67
C ALA A 388 10.28 -6.89 9.47
N TRP A 389 10.81 -6.34 8.39
CA TRP A 389 11.06 -7.06 7.14
C TRP A 389 11.97 -6.28 6.18
N SER A 390 12.64 -7.01 5.29
CA SER A 390 13.29 -6.45 4.10
C SER A 390 13.14 -7.40 2.91
N ALA A 391 12.84 -6.86 1.74
CA ALA A 391 12.87 -7.57 0.46
C ALA A 391 14.30 -7.72 -0.10
N VAL A 392 15.29 -7.08 0.55
CA VAL A 392 16.68 -6.96 0.12
C VAL A 392 17.60 -7.35 1.28
N PRO A 393 18.67 -8.14 1.06
CA PRO A 393 19.60 -8.46 2.15
C PRO A 393 20.32 -7.20 2.65
N TRP A 394 20.65 -7.17 3.95
CA TRP A 394 21.34 -6.03 4.56
C TRP A 394 22.67 -5.70 3.86
N THR A 395 23.35 -6.70 3.29
CA THR A 395 24.62 -6.51 2.57
C THR A 395 24.45 -5.61 1.34
N LEU A 396 23.38 -5.80 0.54
CA LEU A 396 23.13 -4.93 -0.61
C LEU A 396 22.71 -3.53 -0.18
N LEU A 397 21.91 -3.41 0.89
CA LEU A 397 21.51 -2.10 1.42
C LEU A 397 22.72 -1.31 1.92
N VAL A 398 23.58 -1.93 2.74
CA VAL A 398 24.86 -1.34 3.20
C VAL A 398 25.73 -0.95 2.03
N LEU A 399 25.89 -1.83 1.04
CA LEU A 399 26.71 -1.55 -0.14
C LEU A 399 26.24 -0.29 -0.88
N MET A 400 24.93 -0.13 -1.05
CA MET A 400 24.33 1.04 -1.70
C MET A 400 24.52 2.31 -0.88
N GLU A 401 24.30 2.26 0.44
CA GLU A 401 24.47 3.42 1.33
C GLU A 401 25.93 3.89 1.36
N GLU A 402 26.88 2.95 1.48
CA GLU A 402 28.31 3.24 1.42
C GLU A 402 28.74 3.77 0.04
N ALA A 403 28.16 3.25 -1.03
CA ALA A 403 28.40 3.77 -2.37
C ALA A 403 27.90 5.22 -2.50
N ALA A 404 26.75 5.55 -1.91
CA ALA A 404 26.24 6.92 -1.90
C ALA A 404 27.10 7.88 -1.06
N ARG A 405 27.60 7.42 0.10
CA ARG A 405 28.56 8.14 0.96
C ARG A 405 29.86 8.43 0.23
N GLN A 406 30.37 7.48 -0.55
CA GLN A 406 31.59 7.65 -1.35
C GLN A 406 31.37 8.42 -2.68
N GLY A 407 30.17 8.95 -2.92
CA GLY A 407 29.84 9.68 -4.15
C GLY A 407 29.88 8.81 -5.41
N ILE A 408 29.66 7.50 -5.29
CA ILE A 408 29.59 6.59 -6.43
C ILE A 408 28.35 6.87 -7.27
N GLY A 409 27.22 7.10 -6.61
CA GLY A 409 25.96 7.55 -7.17
C GLY A 409 25.00 7.93 -6.05
N ALA A 410 23.96 8.68 -6.35
CA ALA A 410 22.92 9.04 -5.38
C ALA A 410 21.82 7.99 -5.32
N ILE A 411 21.15 7.83 -4.16
CA ILE A 411 20.11 6.81 -3.99
C ILE A 411 18.82 7.18 -4.75
N SER A 412 18.37 8.43 -4.62
CA SER A 412 17.19 8.98 -5.30
C SER A 412 17.55 9.86 -6.50
N GLN A 413 16.58 10.00 -7.40
CA GLN A 413 16.68 10.92 -8.54
C GLN A 413 16.89 12.38 -8.10
N SER A 414 16.18 12.81 -7.05
CA SER A 414 16.28 14.18 -6.52
C SER A 414 17.67 14.47 -5.95
N ASP A 415 18.26 13.52 -5.21
CA ASP A 415 19.60 13.68 -4.68
C ASP A 415 20.64 13.69 -5.82
N ALA A 416 20.50 12.79 -6.80
CA ALA A 416 21.34 12.73 -7.99
C ALA A 416 21.36 14.07 -8.75
N ALA A 417 20.18 14.63 -9.01
CA ALA A 417 20.02 15.92 -9.67
C ALA A 417 20.63 17.06 -8.85
N SER A 418 20.42 17.08 -7.53
CA SER A 418 20.93 18.13 -6.66
C SER A 418 22.46 18.15 -6.55
N ARG A 419 23.10 16.98 -6.60
CA ARG A 419 24.56 16.80 -6.48
C ARG A 419 25.28 16.76 -7.83
N GLY A 420 24.54 16.70 -8.93
CA GLY A 420 25.10 16.55 -10.27
C GLY A 420 25.86 15.23 -10.47
N ILE A 421 25.46 14.16 -9.77
CA ILE A 421 26.07 12.83 -9.88
C ILE A 421 25.08 11.82 -10.47
N ALA A 422 25.58 10.66 -10.89
CA ALA A 422 24.73 9.60 -11.42
C ALA A 422 23.75 9.10 -10.36
N TRP A 423 22.52 8.78 -10.80
CA TRP A 423 21.57 8.03 -9.99
C TRP A 423 22.04 6.57 -9.92
N LEU A 424 22.25 6.05 -8.70
CA LEU A 424 22.83 4.75 -8.46
C LEU A 424 21.97 3.65 -9.10
N ASP A 425 22.54 2.94 -10.06
CA ASP A 425 21.93 1.77 -10.71
C ASP A 425 22.78 0.53 -10.40
N VAL A 426 22.18 -0.46 -9.74
CA VAL A 426 22.91 -1.65 -9.27
C VAL A 426 22.85 -2.81 -10.26
N VAL A 427 22.34 -2.57 -11.48
CA VAL A 427 22.18 -3.57 -12.53
C VAL A 427 22.93 -3.21 -13.80
N ARG A 428 22.64 -2.03 -14.35
CA ARG A 428 22.96 -1.70 -15.75
C ARG A 428 24.30 -0.99 -15.92
N ASP A 429 24.74 -0.23 -14.93
CA ASP A 429 25.99 0.53 -15.02
C ASP A 429 27.21 -0.33 -14.67
N ARG A 430 27.99 -0.67 -15.71
CA ARG A 430 29.21 -1.47 -15.57
C ARG A 430 30.28 -0.78 -14.73
N ARG A 431 30.45 0.53 -14.88
CA ARG A 431 31.50 1.28 -14.19
C ARG A 431 31.19 1.40 -12.70
N THR A 432 29.92 1.61 -12.36
CA THR A 432 29.44 1.49 -10.98
C THR A 432 29.66 0.07 -10.46
N SER A 433 29.28 -0.96 -11.21
CA SER A 433 29.41 -2.36 -10.79
C SER A 433 30.85 -2.77 -10.45
N GLU A 434 31.84 -2.30 -11.21
CA GLU A 434 33.26 -2.55 -10.91
C GLU A 434 33.74 -1.86 -9.63
N ARG A 435 33.20 -0.68 -9.30
CA ARG A 435 33.50 -0.01 -8.03
C ARG A 435 32.87 -0.74 -6.85
N LEU A 436 31.62 -1.19 -7.00
CA LEU A 436 30.91 -1.98 -6.01
C LEU A 436 31.64 -3.31 -5.73
N LEU A 437 32.17 -3.97 -6.76
CA LEU A 437 32.95 -5.20 -6.57
C LEU A 437 34.16 -4.99 -5.65
N ARG A 438 34.91 -3.89 -5.83
CA ARG A 438 36.05 -3.57 -4.97
C ARG A 438 35.66 -3.32 -3.51
N MET A 439 34.51 -2.69 -3.30
CA MET A 439 33.97 -2.50 -1.95
C MET A 439 33.59 -3.84 -1.32
N VAL A 440 32.91 -4.72 -2.06
CA VAL A 440 32.53 -6.06 -1.59
C VAL A 440 33.76 -6.91 -1.26
N ASP A 441 34.81 -6.88 -2.09
CA ASP A 441 36.06 -7.59 -1.80
C ASP A 441 36.72 -7.08 -0.49
N ALA A 442 36.75 -5.76 -0.28
CA ALA A 442 37.28 -5.16 0.95
C ALA A 442 36.43 -5.53 2.18
N TYR A 443 35.10 -5.47 2.07
CA TYR A 443 34.18 -5.80 3.15
C TYR A 443 34.19 -7.29 3.50
N ALA A 444 34.33 -8.16 2.49
CA ALA A 444 34.53 -9.59 2.69
C ALA A 444 35.86 -9.87 3.42
N ALA A 445 36.96 -9.21 3.08
CA ALA A 445 38.22 -9.39 3.79
C ALA A 445 38.14 -8.94 5.26
N GLN A 446 37.40 -7.86 5.53
CA GLN A 446 37.27 -7.27 6.87
C GLN A 446 36.20 -7.95 7.74
N GLY A 447 35.29 -8.74 7.17
CA GLY A 447 34.06 -9.14 7.88
C GLY A 447 33.24 -7.91 8.29
N TYR A 448 33.17 -6.92 7.40
CA TYR A 448 32.55 -5.62 7.67
C TYR A 448 31.06 -5.79 7.96
N ARG A 449 30.59 -5.08 8.98
CA ARG A 449 29.17 -4.95 9.33
C ARG A 449 28.95 -3.59 9.99
N PRO A 450 27.85 -2.90 9.67
CA PRO A 450 27.54 -1.61 10.28
C PRO A 450 27.39 -1.75 11.79
N GLU A 451 27.67 -0.68 12.54
CA GLU A 451 27.69 -0.71 14.01
C GLU A 451 26.39 -1.27 14.61
N GLY A 452 25.23 -0.85 14.09
CA GLY A 452 23.93 -1.32 14.55
C GLY A 452 23.66 -2.82 14.35
N LEU A 453 24.39 -3.50 13.47
CA LEU A 453 24.26 -4.94 13.24
C LEU A 453 25.29 -5.78 14.01
N ARG A 454 26.27 -5.17 14.70
CA ARG A 454 27.35 -5.93 15.36
C ARG A 454 26.87 -6.92 16.43
N ALA A 455 25.73 -6.64 17.05
CA ALA A 455 25.10 -7.52 18.03
C ALA A 455 24.29 -8.68 17.41
N PHE A 456 24.00 -8.61 16.11
CA PHE A 456 23.14 -9.56 15.41
C PHE A 456 23.89 -10.41 14.39
N VAL A 457 25.03 -9.93 13.90
CA VAL A 457 25.82 -10.56 12.85
C VAL A 457 27.25 -10.75 13.34
N THR A 458 27.77 -11.98 13.25
CA THR A 458 29.17 -12.25 13.59
C THR A 458 30.11 -11.82 12.45
N PRO A 459 31.41 -11.57 12.71
CA PRO A 459 32.36 -11.33 11.63
C PRO A 459 32.42 -12.46 10.59
N SER A 460 32.27 -13.72 11.01
CA SER A 460 32.29 -14.85 10.08
C SER A 460 31.07 -14.86 9.18
N GLU A 461 29.88 -14.73 9.77
CA GLU A 461 28.63 -14.60 9.02
C GLU A 461 28.69 -13.44 8.03
N ALA A 462 29.22 -12.28 8.44
CA ALA A 462 29.41 -11.15 7.53
C ALA A 462 30.28 -11.50 6.32
N ARG A 463 31.40 -12.22 6.52
CA ARG A 463 32.26 -12.68 5.42
C ARG A 463 31.52 -13.60 4.47
N ASP A 464 30.76 -14.54 5.01
CA ASP A 464 29.97 -15.49 4.21
C ASP A 464 28.91 -14.75 3.38
N ARG A 465 28.23 -13.76 3.98
CA ARG A 465 27.23 -12.92 3.30
C ARG A 465 27.82 -12.04 2.20
N TRP A 466 28.98 -11.41 2.43
CA TRP A 466 29.68 -10.66 1.39
C TRP A 466 30.18 -11.55 0.26
N SER A 467 30.64 -12.76 0.59
CA SER A 467 31.07 -13.77 -0.39
C SER A 467 29.90 -14.27 -1.25
N ALA A 468 28.73 -14.48 -0.65
CA ALA A 468 27.50 -14.83 -1.37
C ALA A 468 27.12 -13.73 -2.38
N LEU A 469 27.06 -12.47 -1.92
CA LEU A 469 26.77 -11.31 -2.78
C LEU A 469 27.79 -11.17 -3.93
N ARG A 470 29.08 -11.39 -3.66
CA ARG A 470 30.14 -11.40 -4.68
C ARG A 470 29.92 -12.51 -5.70
N THR A 471 29.67 -13.74 -5.24
CA THR A 471 29.46 -14.91 -6.09
C THR A 471 28.24 -14.71 -7.00
N PHE A 472 27.17 -14.14 -6.44
CA PHE A 472 25.99 -13.75 -7.18
C PHE A 472 26.34 -12.78 -8.31
N TYR A 473 27.05 -11.69 -8.01
CA TYR A 473 27.45 -10.73 -9.04
C TYR A 473 28.33 -11.37 -10.12
N LEU A 474 29.30 -12.22 -9.76
CA LEU A 474 30.14 -12.88 -10.76
C LEU A 474 29.34 -13.80 -11.69
N LYS A 475 28.31 -14.47 -11.18
CA LYS A 475 27.44 -15.36 -11.96
C LYS A 475 26.42 -14.61 -12.80
N HIS A 476 25.77 -13.59 -12.24
CA HIS A 476 24.61 -12.91 -12.85
C HIS A 476 24.94 -11.56 -13.48
N GLN A 477 26.14 -11.02 -13.23
CA GLN A 477 26.62 -9.71 -13.71
C GLN A 477 25.78 -8.51 -13.27
N HIS A 478 24.99 -8.63 -12.20
CA HIS A 478 24.27 -7.54 -11.53
C HIS A 478 24.26 -7.74 -10.01
N TRP A 479 23.93 -6.69 -9.26
CA TRP A 479 23.90 -6.72 -7.78
C TRP A 479 22.49 -6.82 -7.20
N LEU A 480 21.43 -6.76 -8.02
CA LEU A 480 20.03 -6.84 -7.58
C LEU A 480 19.69 -8.22 -6.98
N VAL A 481 20.03 -8.40 -5.70
CA VAL A 481 19.67 -9.53 -4.87
C VAL A 481 18.40 -9.17 -4.08
N THR A 482 17.38 -10.01 -4.19
CA THR A 482 16.07 -9.80 -3.56
C THR A 482 15.48 -11.15 -3.12
N ASN A 483 14.26 -11.16 -2.57
CA ASN A 483 13.58 -12.37 -2.09
C ASN A 483 12.26 -12.68 -2.85
N GLY A 484 12.03 -12.04 -4.00
CA GLY A 484 10.83 -12.21 -4.79
C GLY A 484 10.69 -13.55 -5.49
N PRO A 485 9.47 -13.88 -5.93
CA PRO A 485 9.18 -15.11 -6.66
C PRO A 485 9.83 -15.17 -8.04
N TYR A 486 10.29 -14.04 -8.58
CA TYR A 486 11.05 -13.95 -9.82
C TYR A 486 12.42 -13.33 -9.58
N GLN A 487 13.42 -13.79 -10.31
CA GLN A 487 14.77 -13.27 -10.30
C GLN A 487 15.10 -12.64 -11.67
N LEU A 488 15.84 -11.55 -11.67
CA LEU A 488 16.40 -10.98 -12.88
C LEU A 488 17.40 -11.95 -13.51
N ALA A 489 17.15 -12.36 -14.76
CA ALA A 489 18.04 -13.27 -15.49
C ALA A 489 18.88 -12.53 -16.54
N SER A 490 18.26 -11.60 -17.27
CA SER A 490 18.94 -10.78 -18.27
C SER A 490 18.15 -9.52 -18.60
N TRP A 491 18.84 -8.52 -19.17
CA TRP A 491 18.23 -7.30 -19.67
C TRP A 491 18.92 -6.83 -20.95
N SER A 492 18.20 -6.03 -21.73
CA SER A 492 18.69 -5.32 -22.90
C SER A 492 18.07 -3.93 -22.96
N ASP A 493 18.46 -3.15 -23.96
CA ASP A 493 17.87 -1.84 -24.26
C ASP A 493 16.40 -1.91 -24.62
N ASN A 494 15.80 -3.09 -24.82
CA ASN A 494 14.39 -3.27 -25.24
C ASN A 494 13.58 -4.26 -24.37
N SER A 495 14.22 -5.08 -23.53
CA SER A 495 13.53 -6.14 -22.80
C SER A 495 14.23 -6.54 -21.50
N VAL A 496 13.48 -7.20 -20.61
CA VAL A 496 13.99 -7.87 -19.41
C VAL A 496 13.42 -9.28 -19.37
N THR A 497 14.27 -10.25 -19.00
CA THR A 497 13.85 -11.63 -18.75
C THR A 497 13.95 -11.91 -17.27
N LEU A 498 12.85 -12.38 -16.69
CA LEU A 498 12.79 -12.87 -15.33
C LEU A 498 12.59 -14.39 -15.32
N THR A 499 13.21 -15.07 -14.36
CA THR A 499 13.04 -16.51 -14.14
C THR A 499 12.40 -16.75 -12.79
N VAL A 500 11.52 -17.75 -12.71
CA VAL A 500 10.92 -18.16 -11.43
C VAL A 500 12.02 -18.64 -10.48
N PHE A 501 12.08 -18.07 -9.29
CA PHE A 501 12.98 -18.51 -8.22
C PHE A 501 12.28 -19.60 -7.40
N ARG A 502 12.64 -20.85 -7.66
CA ARG A 502 11.99 -22.03 -7.05
C ARG A 502 12.67 -22.41 -5.74
N ASP A 503 12.30 -21.71 -4.68
CA ASP A 503 12.75 -21.99 -3.33
C ASP A 503 11.69 -22.80 -2.55
N LEU A 504 12.06 -24.00 -2.07
CA LEU A 504 11.19 -24.82 -1.22
C LEU A 504 10.96 -24.19 0.16
N SER A 505 11.82 -23.26 0.56
CA SER A 505 11.65 -22.46 1.77
C SER A 505 10.60 -21.35 1.61
N TYR A 506 10.09 -21.11 0.39
CA TYR A 506 9.10 -20.08 0.11
C TYR A 506 7.72 -20.44 0.74
N PRO A 507 7.16 -19.58 1.61
CA PRO A 507 6.03 -19.96 2.48
C PRO A 507 4.66 -19.83 1.81
N LEU A 508 4.57 -19.08 0.71
CA LEU A 508 3.31 -18.81 0.01
C LEU A 508 3.08 -19.82 -1.09
N THR A 509 1.86 -20.37 -1.12
CA THR A 509 1.49 -21.41 -2.08
C THR A 509 0.71 -20.86 -3.24
N VAL A 510 0.64 -21.63 -4.33
CA VAL A 510 -0.22 -21.33 -5.47
C VAL A 510 -1.64 -21.06 -4.97
N GLY A 511 -2.26 -20.01 -5.52
CA GLY A 511 -3.64 -19.65 -5.21
C GLY A 511 -3.83 -18.71 -4.03
N THR A 512 -2.77 -18.37 -3.29
CA THR A 512 -2.83 -17.47 -2.11
C THR A 512 -3.58 -16.16 -2.41
N TYR A 513 -3.49 -15.64 -3.64
CA TYR A 513 -4.06 -14.35 -4.04
C TYR A 513 -5.23 -14.45 -5.02
N ASP A 514 -5.69 -15.66 -5.38
CA ASP A 514 -6.67 -15.88 -6.46
C ASP A 514 -8.00 -15.16 -6.26
N ARG A 515 -8.39 -14.94 -5.00
CA ARG A 515 -9.62 -14.20 -4.65
C ARG A 515 -9.67 -12.79 -5.23
N TYR A 516 -8.52 -12.20 -5.55
CA TYR A 516 -8.44 -10.85 -6.11
C TYR A 516 -8.59 -10.79 -7.63
N ALA A 517 -8.67 -11.94 -8.30
CA ALA A 517 -8.90 -11.98 -9.75
C ALA A 517 -10.30 -11.50 -10.15
N ILE A 518 -11.29 -11.67 -9.26
CA ILE A 518 -12.68 -11.34 -9.53
C ILE A 518 -13.23 -10.58 -8.31
N PRO A 519 -13.29 -9.24 -8.34
CA PRO A 519 -13.92 -8.48 -7.26
C PRO A 519 -15.43 -8.76 -7.22
N HIS A 520 -16.00 -8.84 -6.01
CA HIS A 520 -17.41 -9.14 -5.77
C HIS A 520 -18.14 -7.97 -5.14
N HIS A 521 -19.41 -7.80 -5.48
CA HIS A 521 -20.30 -6.82 -4.87
C HIS A 521 -21.43 -7.50 -4.09
N GLY A 522 -21.90 -6.81 -3.06
CA GLY A 522 -23.11 -7.18 -2.33
C GLY A 522 -24.15 -6.07 -2.40
N TYR A 523 -25.42 -6.46 -2.33
CA TYR A 523 -26.56 -5.58 -2.57
C TYR A 523 -27.53 -5.69 -1.40
N VAL A 524 -27.84 -4.57 -0.75
CA VAL A 524 -28.92 -4.53 0.23
C VAL A 524 -30.25 -4.72 -0.51
N THR A 525 -31.04 -5.70 -0.09
CA THR A 525 -32.35 -5.99 -0.68
C THR A 525 -33.49 -5.49 0.18
N LYS A 526 -33.32 -5.52 1.51
CA LYS A 526 -34.34 -5.08 2.45
C LYS A 526 -33.71 -4.59 3.76
N VAL A 527 -34.30 -3.56 4.35
CA VAL A 527 -33.95 -3.06 5.69
C VAL A 527 -35.23 -3.02 6.53
N GLU A 528 -35.28 -3.80 7.60
CA GLU A 528 -36.39 -3.85 8.54
C GLU A 528 -35.98 -3.29 9.89
N ARG A 529 -36.83 -2.42 10.45
CA ARG A 529 -36.61 -1.87 11.79
C ARG A 529 -37.35 -2.71 12.83
N ARG A 530 -36.64 -3.07 13.89
CA ARG A 530 -37.21 -3.63 15.13
C ARG A 530 -36.78 -2.75 16.32
N SER A 531 -37.36 -2.99 17.49
CA SER A 531 -36.96 -2.27 18.72
C SER A 531 -35.45 -2.45 18.97
N GLY A 532 -34.70 -1.34 19.03
CA GLY A 532 -33.25 -1.31 19.27
C GLY A 532 -32.33 -1.87 18.17
N ARG A 533 -32.86 -2.34 17.03
CA ARG A 533 -32.04 -2.96 15.98
C ARG A 533 -32.58 -2.80 14.55
N LEU A 534 -31.69 -2.91 13.58
CA LEU A 534 -32.02 -3.06 12.16
C LEU A 534 -31.63 -4.44 11.66
N GLU A 535 -32.52 -5.06 10.90
CA GLU A 535 -32.27 -6.30 10.18
C GLU A 535 -32.11 -5.98 8.70
N VAL A 536 -30.97 -6.37 8.13
CA VAL A 536 -30.60 -6.07 6.74
C VAL A 536 -30.49 -7.38 5.98
N THR A 537 -31.36 -7.58 4.98
CA THR A 537 -31.26 -8.67 4.01
C THR A 537 -30.43 -8.21 2.82
N ALA A 538 -29.64 -9.12 2.25
CA ALA A 538 -28.77 -8.82 1.13
C ALA A 538 -28.65 -9.98 0.14
N ASP A 539 -28.32 -9.63 -1.09
CA ASP A 539 -27.75 -10.55 -2.08
C ASP A 539 -26.24 -10.32 -2.18
N VAL A 540 -25.50 -11.34 -2.59
CA VAL A 540 -24.06 -11.28 -2.82
C VAL A 540 -23.73 -11.89 -4.18
N GLU A 541 -22.73 -11.34 -4.84
CA GLU A 541 -22.11 -11.96 -6.00
C GLU A 541 -21.25 -13.15 -5.60
N ARG A 542 -21.31 -14.21 -6.40
CA ARG A 542 -20.47 -15.39 -6.30
C ARG A 542 -19.98 -15.80 -7.68
N VAL A 543 -18.77 -16.35 -7.75
CA VAL A 543 -18.25 -16.96 -8.98
C VAL A 543 -18.85 -18.35 -9.15
N ALA A 544 -19.64 -18.57 -10.19
CA ALA A 544 -19.93 -19.89 -10.72
C ALA A 544 -18.87 -20.23 -11.78
N ARG A 545 -18.03 -21.24 -11.55
CA ARG A 545 -16.99 -21.65 -12.51
C ARG A 545 -17.44 -22.90 -13.27
N PHE A 546 -17.40 -22.84 -14.59
CA PHE A 546 -17.59 -24.00 -15.45
C PHE A 546 -16.37 -24.17 -16.36
N ALA A 547 -15.59 -25.23 -16.13
CA ALA A 547 -14.30 -25.47 -16.78
C ALA A 547 -13.37 -24.23 -16.69
N ARG A 548 -12.98 -23.64 -17.83
CA ARG A 548 -12.12 -22.44 -17.94
C ARG A 548 -12.91 -21.14 -18.06
N SER A 549 -14.23 -21.19 -17.85
CA SER A 549 -15.11 -20.03 -17.88
C SER A 549 -15.67 -19.77 -16.48
N PHE A 550 -16.03 -18.52 -16.22
CA PHE A 550 -16.74 -18.16 -15.02
C PHE A 550 -17.89 -17.21 -15.34
N GLU A 551 -18.92 -17.29 -14.52
CA GLU A 551 -20.05 -16.36 -14.48
C GLU A 551 -20.15 -15.79 -13.07
N ILE A 552 -20.48 -14.51 -12.97
CA ILE A 552 -20.82 -13.90 -11.68
C ILE A 552 -22.32 -13.99 -11.51
N VAL A 553 -22.75 -14.76 -10.51
CA VAL A 553 -24.17 -14.93 -10.19
C VAL A 553 -24.51 -14.17 -8.91
N ARG A 554 -25.66 -13.50 -8.90
CA ARG A 554 -26.20 -12.81 -7.73
C ARG A 554 -27.14 -13.74 -6.98
N GLU A 555 -26.84 -13.99 -5.70
CA GLU A 555 -27.59 -14.95 -4.88
C GLU A 555 -27.87 -14.41 -3.48
N PRO A 556 -28.96 -14.83 -2.82
CA PRO A 556 -29.23 -14.41 -1.44
C PRO A 556 -28.09 -14.80 -0.48
N LEU A 557 -27.73 -13.90 0.45
CA LEU A 557 -26.62 -14.06 1.42
C LEU A 557 -26.66 -15.38 2.22
N GLY A 558 -27.86 -15.90 2.49
CA GLY A 558 -28.09 -17.14 3.22
C GLY A 558 -28.05 -18.42 2.39
N LYS A 559 -27.98 -18.33 1.05
CA LYS A 559 -27.93 -19.50 0.17
C LYS A 559 -26.56 -20.18 0.33
N PRO A 560 -26.50 -21.48 0.68
CA PRO A 560 -25.24 -22.22 0.72
C PRO A 560 -24.58 -22.21 -0.66
N PRO A 561 -23.25 -22.04 -0.75
CA PRO A 561 -22.56 -22.16 -2.02
C PRO A 561 -22.71 -23.59 -2.56
N SER A 562 -22.87 -23.71 -3.87
CA SER A 562 -22.70 -24.99 -4.56
C SER A 562 -21.29 -25.57 -4.32
N PRO A 563 -21.06 -26.88 -4.51
CA PRO A 563 -19.73 -27.47 -4.34
C PRO A 563 -18.62 -26.76 -5.13
N GLU A 564 -18.94 -26.29 -6.33
CA GLU A 564 -18.01 -25.52 -7.18
C GLU A 564 -17.72 -24.13 -6.60
N GLN A 565 -18.76 -23.42 -6.12
CA GLN A 565 -18.62 -22.12 -5.46
C GLN A 565 -17.92 -22.24 -4.10
N ALA A 566 -18.02 -23.37 -3.41
CA ALA A 566 -17.37 -23.57 -2.12
C ALA A 566 -15.83 -23.57 -2.24
N LEU A 567 -15.30 -23.98 -3.39
CA LEU A 567 -13.86 -23.97 -3.68
C LEU A 567 -13.30 -22.55 -3.82
N SER A 568 -14.08 -21.62 -4.40
CA SER A 568 -13.72 -20.19 -4.46
C SER A 568 -14.03 -19.46 -3.15
N ALA A 569 -15.21 -19.71 -2.56
CA ALA A 569 -15.70 -19.04 -1.36
C ALA A 569 -14.83 -19.30 -0.11
N GLY A 570 -14.04 -20.38 -0.09
CA GLY A 570 -13.07 -20.64 0.99
C GLY A 570 -12.02 -19.55 1.15
N HIS A 571 -11.78 -18.71 0.12
CA HIS A 571 -10.78 -17.66 0.13
C HIS A 571 -11.37 -16.24 0.30
N ASP A 572 -12.68 -16.07 0.06
CA ASP A 572 -13.37 -14.77 0.02
C ASP A 572 -13.70 -14.19 1.41
N GLY A 573 -13.46 -14.96 2.47
CA GLY A 573 -13.84 -14.58 3.83
C GLY A 573 -15.36 -14.47 3.99
N LYS A 574 -15.81 -13.91 5.11
CA LYS A 574 -17.23 -13.68 5.36
C LYS A 574 -17.65 -12.31 4.85
N PRO A 575 -18.82 -12.21 4.18
CA PRO A 575 -19.40 -10.92 3.84
C PRO A 575 -19.60 -10.03 5.07
N GLN A 576 -19.48 -8.71 4.88
CA GLN A 576 -19.62 -7.73 5.93
C GLN A 576 -20.66 -6.67 5.55
N CYS A 577 -21.48 -6.24 6.51
CA CYS A 577 -22.34 -5.06 6.36
C CYS A 577 -21.65 -3.86 7.01
N GLN A 578 -21.25 -2.88 6.20
CA GLN A 578 -20.74 -1.61 6.66
C GLN A 578 -21.89 -0.62 6.82
N TYR A 579 -21.85 0.19 7.88
CA TYR A 579 -22.87 1.18 8.13
C TYR A 579 -22.32 2.48 8.70
N ILE A 580 -23.03 3.57 8.42
CA ILE A 580 -22.86 4.87 9.07
C ILE A 580 -24.25 5.48 9.31
N VAL A 581 -24.45 6.02 10.50
CA VAL A 581 -25.66 6.76 10.89
C VAL A 581 -25.32 8.24 10.98
N VAL A 582 -26.02 9.05 10.21
CA VAL A 582 -25.78 10.50 10.09
C VAL A 582 -27.04 11.26 10.48
N SER A 583 -26.94 12.22 11.39
CA SER A 583 -28.06 13.12 11.72
C SER A 583 -28.37 14.10 10.58
N ALA A 584 -29.55 14.71 10.63
CA ALA A 584 -29.95 15.73 9.67
C ALA A 584 -28.99 16.93 9.57
N ASP A 585 -28.19 17.21 10.60
CA ASP A 585 -27.14 18.24 10.62
C ASP A 585 -25.78 17.76 10.04
N GLY A 586 -25.70 16.52 9.55
CA GLY A 586 -24.50 15.95 8.95
C GLY A 586 -23.51 15.31 9.93
N ARG A 587 -23.82 15.29 11.24
CA ARG A 587 -22.95 14.67 12.26
C ARG A 587 -23.07 13.15 12.25
N VAL A 588 -21.93 12.47 12.44
CA VAL A 588 -21.88 11.01 12.54
C VAL A 588 -22.24 10.56 13.95
N ILE A 589 -23.29 9.76 14.07
CA ILE A 589 -23.81 9.25 15.34
C ILE A 589 -23.21 7.88 15.66
N ALA A 590 -23.08 7.04 14.64
CA ALA A 590 -22.51 5.70 14.75
C ALA A 590 -21.90 5.30 13.41
N ALA A 591 -20.83 4.50 13.45
CA ALA A 591 -20.27 3.85 12.27
C ALA A 591 -19.67 2.52 12.69
N GLY A 592 -19.76 1.52 11.82
CA GLY A 592 -19.22 0.20 12.14
C GLY A 592 -19.31 -0.79 10.99
N ARG A 593 -18.90 -2.01 11.29
CA ARG A 593 -18.93 -3.16 10.39
C ARG A 593 -19.48 -4.35 11.16
N VAL A 594 -20.37 -5.12 10.54
CA VAL A 594 -20.94 -6.35 11.10
C VAL A 594 -20.59 -7.50 10.17
N GLU A 595 -19.85 -8.48 10.67
CA GLU A 595 -19.55 -9.71 9.93
C GLU A 595 -20.79 -10.60 9.85
N TYR A 596 -21.01 -11.24 8.70
CA TYR A 596 -22.09 -12.20 8.54
C TYR A 596 -21.86 -13.43 9.41
N ALA A 597 -22.82 -13.70 10.30
CA ALA A 597 -22.81 -14.90 11.14
C ALA A 597 -23.55 -16.06 10.47
N ASN A 598 -24.88 -15.98 10.42
CA ASN A 598 -25.80 -16.96 9.85
C ASN A 598 -27.21 -16.36 9.72
N GLY A 599 -28.17 -17.10 9.15
CA GLY A 599 -29.58 -16.69 9.13
C GLY A 599 -30.01 -15.72 8.03
N GLY A 600 -29.15 -15.50 7.01
CA GLY A 600 -29.49 -14.75 5.80
C GLY A 600 -29.69 -13.23 5.98
N THR A 601 -29.42 -12.70 7.16
CA THR A 601 -29.56 -11.27 7.47
C THR A 601 -28.41 -10.77 8.35
N PHE A 602 -28.09 -9.48 8.25
CA PHE A 602 -27.24 -8.78 9.21
C PHE A 602 -28.10 -8.12 10.27
N THR A 603 -27.68 -8.19 11.53
CA THR A 603 -28.34 -7.49 12.64
C THR A 603 -27.44 -6.37 13.14
N LEU A 604 -27.90 -5.13 12.98
CA LEU A 604 -27.18 -3.93 13.43
C LEU A 604 -27.84 -3.40 14.69
N GLN A 605 -27.04 -3.20 15.73
CA GLN A 605 -27.49 -2.50 16.94
C GLN A 605 -27.44 -1.00 16.66
N ILE A 606 -28.59 -0.33 16.76
CA ILE A 606 -28.69 1.11 16.53
C ILE A 606 -29.20 1.74 17.83
N PRO A 607 -28.52 2.79 18.35
CA PRO A 607 -28.98 3.45 19.57
C PRO A 607 -30.42 3.92 19.45
N ASP A 608 -31.20 3.74 20.52
CA ASP A 608 -32.57 4.27 20.61
C ASP A 608 -32.55 5.81 20.71
N GLY A 609 -33.67 6.45 20.32
CA GLY A 609 -33.83 7.92 20.47
C GLY A 609 -33.07 8.77 19.45
N ILE A 610 -32.58 8.19 18.35
CA ILE A 610 -31.95 8.94 17.26
C ILE A 610 -33.03 9.68 16.46
N ALA A 611 -33.25 10.96 16.77
CA ALA A 611 -34.19 11.81 16.03
C ALA A 611 -33.60 12.24 14.67
N ARG A 612 -34.39 12.09 13.59
CA ARG A 612 -34.11 12.60 12.22
C ARG A 612 -32.69 12.29 11.73
N SER A 613 -32.44 11.03 11.43
CA SER A 613 -31.15 10.57 10.90
C SER A 613 -31.35 9.69 9.69
N SER A 614 -30.30 9.47 8.92
CA SER A 614 -30.25 8.48 7.85
C SER A 614 -29.21 7.43 8.19
N ILE A 615 -29.49 6.18 7.86
CA ILE A 615 -28.49 5.12 7.85
C ILE A 615 -28.06 4.86 6.41
N ILE A 616 -26.76 4.79 6.21
CA ILE A 616 -26.13 4.46 4.93
C ILE A 616 -25.48 3.08 5.11
N LEU A 617 -25.72 2.18 4.16
CA LEU A 617 -25.36 0.76 4.22
C LEU A 617 -24.63 0.34 2.95
N ALA A 618 -23.64 -0.54 3.09
CA ALA A 618 -23.00 -1.24 1.98
C ALA A 618 -22.61 -2.66 2.39
N ILE A 619 -22.71 -3.61 1.46
CA ILE A 619 -22.30 -4.99 1.69
C ILE A 619 -20.97 -5.24 1.00
N VAL A 620 -19.96 -5.57 1.79
CA VAL A 620 -18.60 -5.89 1.34
C VAL A 620 -18.45 -7.40 1.23
N VAL A 621 -18.02 -7.85 0.06
CA VAL A 621 -17.80 -9.25 -0.29
C VAL A 621 -16.36 -9.39 -0.79
N ALA A 622 -15.65 -10.45 -0.38
CA ALA A 622 -14.27 -10.70 -0.79
C ALA A 622 -13.32 -9.50 -0.62
N GLU A 623 -13.50 -8.75 0.47
CA GLU A 623 -12.71 -7.56 0.81
C GLU A 623 -12.79 -6.42 -0.23
N ASN A 624 -13.80 -6.39 -1.10
CA ASN A 624 -14.02 -5.31 -2.06
C ASN A 624 -14.82 -4.16 -1.44
N GLU A 625 -14.13 -3.05 -1.16
CA GLU A 625 -14.69 -1.79 -0.66
C GLU A 625 -14.79 -0.71 -1.76
N THR A 626 -14.29 -1.01 -2.96
CA THR A 626 -14.34 -0.07 -4.10
C THR A 626 -15.62 -0.23 -4.91
N MET A 627 -16.05 0.89 -5.52
CA MET A 627 -17.31 1.02 -6.24
C MET A 627 -18.47 0.39 -5.44
N PRO A 628 -18.67 0.78 -4.17
CA PRO A 628 -19.64 0.13 -3.32
C PRO A 628 -21.07 0.41 -3.79
N GLU A 629 -21.93 -0.60 -3.68
CA GLU A 629 -23.37 -0.46 -3.83
C GLU A 629 -23.95 0.07 -2.52
N VAL A 630 -24.36 1.35 -2.54
CA VAL A 630 -24.75 2.08 -1.34
C VAL A 630 -26.26 2.23 -1.24
N THR A 631 -26.83 1.84 -0.10
CA THR A 631 -28.25 2.04 0.22
C THR A 631 -28.40 3.04 1.36
N THR A 632 -29.23 4.07 1.16
CA THR A 632 -29.55 5.05 2.21
C THR A 632 -31.01 4.88 2.64
N VAL A 633 -31.25 4.77 3.95
CA VAL A 633 -32.59 4.64 4.54
C VAL A 633 -32.78 5.76 5.57
N ALA A 634 -33.86 6.53 5.41
CA ALA A 634 -34.26 7.52 6.39
C ALA A 634 -34.80 6.83 7.65
N LEU A 635 -34.34 7.24 8.83
CA LEU A 635 -34.85 6.79 10.12
C LEU A 635 -35.92 7.77 10.60
N PRO A 636 -37.21 7.36 10.66
CA PRO A 636 -38.29 8.24 11.10
C PRO A 636 -38.15 8.60 12.58
N GLN A 637 -38.76 9.72 12.98
CA GLN A 637 -38.87 10.12 14.39
C GLN A 637 -39.52 8.97 15.19
N SER A 638 -38.86 8.54 16.27
CA SER A 638 -39.45 7.67 17.28
C SER A 638 -40.57 8.38 18.02
#